data_AF-A0A3A8ZF21-F1
#
_entry.id   AF-A0A3A8ZF21-F1
#
_cell.length_a   1.000
_cell.length_b   1.000
_cell.length_c   1.000
_cell.angle_alpha   90.00
_cell.angle_beta   90.00
_cell.angle_gamma   90.00
#
_symmetry.space_group_name_H-M   'P 1'
#
loop_
_entity.id
_entity.type
_entity.pdbx_description
1 polymer ?
#
loop_
_entity_poly.entity_id
_entity_poly.type
_entity_poly.pdbx_seq_one_letter_code
_entity_poly.pdbx_strand_id
1 'polypeptide(L)'
;MADNITLKTYKGGNVTPQDDAIIYETAIPGSGIFKGCEVTYARGNVLHISQGFGMIRGRFFEVYETEIDVRLADVGETLQGRVYIHLDLSNADEPIKILAQAAAELPPLDADVNINYNNSSYDLELAIFTVSSAGLDGLTKVFPTLKAGSGGGGGGGETLTRATSYSVGATVTAVGAPGWATLVCTQAGTTAASEPSGYSRITKVGDKVLDGTAVFTARNVIGELDGVISDVSRMGESMTELDTKVTEMMSSTGLVMKLVSIDEYRALESYSATTIYLCYEDESTKRVTRIFVGEDRVYAAGVKVTYQIDTGYSLERTVPDREDAIAAAPDAALEGYTFVGWRQDDTAEKKVLSEFIITSEEPVTLYAVFKKQMTIGLMPNGGTLTVSGAAESFTADCYYNNGNAQSEPTTVPASPYTRKNMSFCGWSIDSLSTPSYKPGEKGVFPAGATLYAMWVTTEYDFPYTGSYVQFTIPQDGIYEFEVWGGSGGSAKVDSLVAEGGLGGHSKGYKKMKKDEVVYVYNGGAANGTSPGTNGGGGGSNYASGKQYGAGGGGSTHVATRSGALGYGNSSGLNYTNRECVLIVAGGGGGGGIDNGAIHKGGHGGGERGGDGSGGALGGRQISTGSSPSTNFGYAPTYSYSNTAESGGGGGWFGGNYGLRGESGAGGSGYVDGVAPFTHNGKYYPAETEAGVNEGHGRAFIRYVECA
;
A
#
# COMPACT_ATOMS: atom_id res chain seq x y z
N MET A 1 12.90 -21.18 29.70
CA MET A 1 14.32 -21.19 29.29
C MET A 1 14.98 -22.32 30.05
N ALA A 2 15.98 -23.00 29.49
CA ALA A 2 16.66 -24.09 30.18
C ALA A 2 17.41 -23.52 31.41
N ASP A 3 17.08 -23.98 32.61
CA ASP A 3 17.59 -23.43 33.89
C ASP A 3 19.10 -23.67 34.15
N ASN A 4 19.84 -24.18 33.15
CA ASN A 4 21.19 -24.71 33.31
C ASN A 4 22.25 -23.93 32.50
N ILE A 5 21.83 -22.99 31.64
CA ILE A 5 22.72 -22.15 30.83
C ILE A 5 22.06 -20.80 30.54
N THR A 6 22.82 -19.70 30.67
CA THR A 6 22.33 -18.34 30.40
C THR A 6 23.18 -17.66 29.34
N LEU A 7 22.54 -17.18 28.28
CA LEU A 7 23.18 -16.34 27.26
C LEU A 7 23.06 -14.87 27.66
N LYS A 8 24.17 -14.13 27.74
CA LYS A 8 24.22 -12.74 28.23
C LYS A 8 24.06 -11.69 27.13
N THR A 9 24.66 -11.92 25.95
CA THR A 9 24.74 -10.96 24.84
C THR A 9 23.77 -11.31 23.71
N TYR A 10 22.48 -10.99 23.90
CA TYR A 10 21.44 -11.17 22.88
C TYR A 10 20.46 -10.00 22.88
N LYS A 11 19.63 -9.89 21.83
CA LYS A 11 18.62 -8.82 21.73
C LYS A 11 17.62 -8.93 22.88
N GLY A 12 17.63 -7.93 23.78
CA GLY A 12 16.82 -7.92 25.00
C GLY A 12 17.52 -8.51 26.24
N GLY A 13 18.74 -9.03 26.10
CA GLY A 13 19.60 -9.44 27.21
C GLY A 13 20.21 -8.24 27.94
N ASN A 14 20.50 -8.42 29.22
CA ASN A 14 21.08 -7.38 30.06
C ASN A 14 22.55 -7.73 30.39
N VAL A 15 23.48 -6.85 29.99
CA VAL A 15 24.88 -6.93 30.40
C VAL A 15 25.01 -6.16 31.72
N THR A 16 25.44 -6.85 32.77
CA THR A 16 25.55 -6.26 34.10
C THR A 16 26.93 -5.62 34.31
N PRO A 17 27.10 -4.71 35.30
CA PRO A 17 28.42 -4.18 35.64
C PRO A 17 29.45 -5.26 35.99
N GLN A 18 29.01 -6.44 36.47
CA GLN A 18 29.86 -7.60 36.67
C GLN A 18 30.32 -8.21 35.35
N ASP A 19 29.40 -8.38 34.40
CA ASP A 19 29.72 -8.88 33.06
C ASP A 19 30.72 -7.92 32.35
N ASP A 20 30.53 -6.60 32.49
CA ASP A 20 31.45 -5.58 31.96
C ASP A 20 32.85 -5.65 32.60
N ALA A 21 32.93 -5.77 33.93
CA ALA A 21 34.22 -5.87 34.61
C ALA A 21 35.02 -7.09 34.17
N ILE A 22 34.36 -8.24 33.95
CA ILE A 22 34.99 -9.45 33.42
C ILE A 22 35.52 -9.22 31.99
N ILE A 23 34.76 -8.52 31.15
CA ILE A 23 35.20 -8.15 29.78
C ILE A 23 36.45 -7.25 29.86
N TYR A 24 36.46 -6.23 30.72
CA TYR A 24 37.61 -5.33 30.85
C TYR A 24 38.83 -5.98 31.47
N GLU A 25 38.66 -6.84 32.47
CA GLU A 25 39.74 -7.64 33.05
C GLU A 25 40.39 -8.55 32.00
N THR A 26 39.60 -9.08 31.06
CA THR A 26 40.10 -9.88 29.92
C THR A 26 40.89 -9.02 28.92
N ALA A 27 40.46 -7.78 28.69
CA ALA A 27 41.09 -6.88 27.72
C ALA A 27 42.35 -6.17 28.27
N ILE A 28 42.34 -5.82 29.56
CA ILE A 28 43.43 -5.12 30.26
C ILE A 28 43.75 -5.94 31.52
N PRO A 29 44.57 -6.99 31.40
CA PRO A 29 44.90 -7.82 32.55
C PRO A 29 45.76 -7.01 33.54
N GLY A 30 45.26 -6.83 34.77
CA GLY A 30 45.99 -6.19 35.86
C GLY A 30 45.14 -5.26 36.73
N SER A 31 45.80 -4.69 37.73
CA SER A 31 45.26 -3.65 38.62
C SER A 31 46.31 -2.56 38.77
N GLY A 32 45.91 -1.27 38.72
CA GLY A 32 46.85 -0.16 38.76
C GLY A 32 46.25 1.18 38.30
N ILE A 33 47.11 2.18 38.09
CA ILE A 33 46.75 3.56 37.79
C ILE A 33 47.03 3.89 36.32
N PHE A 34 46.06 4.48 35.61
CA PHE A 34 46.26 4.95 34.22
C PHE A 34 46.90 6.34 34.18
N LYS A 35 46.47 7.24 35.06
CA LYS A 35 46.96 8.62 35.16
C LYS A 35 46.60 9.21 36.53
N GLY A 36 47.50 10.01 37.12
CA GLY A 36 47.23 10.71 38.39
C GLY A 36 47.38 9.80 39.62
N CYS A 37 46.55 10.00 40.65
CA CYS A 37 46.66 9.31 41.95
C CYS A 37 48.04 9.46 42.61
N GLU A 38 48.70 10.59 42.37
CA GLU A 38 50.05 10.85 42.85
C GLU A 38 50.02 11.13 44.36
N VAL A 39 50.74 10.33 45.13
CA VAL A 39 50.87 10.53 46.59
C VAL A 39 52.04 11.45 46.90
N THR A 40 51.77 12.55 47.59
CA THR A 40 52.77 13.55 48.01
C THR A 40 52.54 13.98 49.46
N TYR A 41 53.55 14.55 50.12
CA TYR A 41 53.35 15.15 51.44
C TYR A 41 52.48 16.42 51.34
N ALA A 42 51.49 16.56 52.22
CA ALA A 42 50.65 17.76 52.30
C ALA A 42 51.13 18.68 53.43
N ARG A 43 50.90 18.25 54.69
CA ARG A 43 51.30 18.95 55.92
C ARG A 43 51.37 17.96 57.08
N GLY A 44 52.36 18.09 57.96
CA GLY A 44 52.48 17.25 59.15
C GLY A 44 52.42 15.74 58.84
N ASN A 45 51.40 15.07 59.34
CA ASN A 45 51.12 13.65 59.15
C ASN A 45 50.08 13.35 58.05
N VAL A 46 49.81 14.33 57.18
CA VAL A 46 48.80 14.25 56.11
C VAL A 46 49.46 14.03 54.76
N LEU A 47 48.95 13.05 54.01
CA LEU A 47 49.33 12.79 52.63
C LEU A 47 48.27 13.35 51.68
N HIS A 48 48.73 13.99 50.61
CA HIS A 48 47.91 14.47 49.51
C HIS A 48 47.90 13.41 48.39
N ILE A 49 46.73 13.19 47.79
CA ILE A 49 46.52 12.27 46.68
C ILE A 49 45.88 13.07 45.55
N SER A 50 46.61 13.24 44.44
CA SER A 50 46.11 14.01 43.29
C SER A 50 44.91 13.32 42.62
N GLN A 51 44.07 14.10 41.92
CA GLN A 51 43.05 13.52 41.06
C GLN A 51 43.68 12.50 40.08
N GLY A 52 42.98 11.41 39.80
CA GLY A 52 43.45 10.40 38.86
C GLY A 52 42.43 9.31 38.57
N PHE A 53 42.83 8.40 37.68
CA PHE A 53 41.99 7.31 37.18
C PHE A 53 42.78 6.00 37.20
N GLY A 54 42.15 4.93 37.67
CA GLY A 54 42.76 3.60 37.78
C GLY A 54 41.75 2.49 37.58
N MET A 55 42.23 1.25 37.70
CA MET A 55 41.39 0.05 37.60
C MET A 55 41.90 -1.05 38.53
N ILE A 56 40.98 -1.79 39.16
CA ILE A 56 41.26 -3.03 39.90
C ILE A 56 40.47 -4.14 39.23
N ARG A 57 41.16 -5.13 38.62
CA ARG A 57 40.53 -6.31 37.98
C ARG A 57 39.33 -5.95 37.08
N GLY A 58 39.49 -5.00 36.16
CA GLY A 58 38.39 -4.57 35.26
C GLY A 58 37.37 -3.58 35.85
N ARG A 59 37.46 -3.26 37.15
CA ARG A 59 36.64 -2.22 37.80
C ARG A 59 37.38 -0.89 37.77
N PHE A 60 36.89 0.04 36.96
CA PHE A 60 37.45 1.38 36.89
C PHE A 60 37.05 2.23 38.10
N PHE A 61 37.97 3.07 38.56
CA PHE A 61 37.73 4.04 39.61
C PHE A 61 38.36 5.39 39.26
N GLU A 62 37.72 6.45 39.73
CA GLU A 62 38.27 7.81 39.73
C GLU A 62 38.58 8.20 41.17
N VAL A 63 39.77 8.73 41.39
CA VAL A 63 40.16 9.39 42.64
C VAL A 63 39.98 10.88 42.41
N TYR A 64 39.11 11.52 43.20
CA TYR A 64 39.11 12.97 43.33
C TYR A 64 40.25 13.41 44.24
N GLU A 65 40.80 14.59 43.98
CA GLU A 65 41.89 15.16 44.78
C GLU A 65 41.50 15.20 46.27
N THR A 66 42.33 14.58 47.11
CA THR A 66 42.00 14.37 48.53
C THR A 66 43.23 14.30 49.42
N GLU A 67 43.00 14.40 50.72
CA GLU A 67 44.01 14.31 51.76
C GLU A 67 43.66 13.19 52.75
N ILE A 68 44.66 12.44 53.20
CA ILE A 68 44.49 11.37 54.19
C ILE A 68 45.46 11.54 55.37
N ASP A 69 44.91 11.47 56.57
CA ASP A 69 45.69 11.52 57.82
C ASP A 69 46.32 10.16 58.12
N VAL A 70 47.61 10.17 58.47
CA VAL A 70 48.34 8.99 58.96
C VAL A 70 48.56 9.12 60.47
N ARG A 71 48.20 8.10 61.25
CA ARG A 71 48.50 8.07 62.69
C ARG A 71 50.01 8.01 62.93
N LEU A 72 50.55 8.97 63.69
CA LEU A 72 51.97 8.98 64.09
C LEU A 72 52.30 7.90 65.12
N ALA A 73 53.58 7.50 65.16
CA ALA A 73 54.12 6.55 66.14
C ALA A 73 54.40 7.22 67.50
N ASP A 74 54.50 6.42 68.56
CA ASP A 74 54.87 6.94 69.88
C ASP A 74 56.36 7.38 69.90
N VAL A 75 56.71 8.22 70.88
CA VAL A 75 58.07 8.80 70.98
C VAL A 75 59.12 7.68 71.15
N GLY A 76 60.05 7.59 70.19
CA GLY A 76 61.12 6.59 70.17
C GLY A 76 60.82 5.33 69.34
N GLU A 77 59.65 5.26 68.70
CA GLU A 77 59.25 4.18 67.80
C GLU A 77 59.28 4.61 66.32
N THR A 78 59.60 3.67 65.43
CA THR A 78 59.46 3.82 63.98
C THR A 78 58.58 2.69 63.44
N LEU A 79 57.44 3.03 62.84
CA LEU A 79 56.50 2.10 62.22
C LEU A 79 56.64 2.11 60.69
N GLN A 80 56.22 1.02 60.05
CA GLN A 80 56.01 0.97 58.61
C GLN A 80 54.62 1.50 58.29
N GLY A 81 54.53 2.33 57.25
CA GLY A 81 53.28 2.94 56.81
C GLY A 81 52.98 2.64 55.35
N ARG A 82 51.70 2.53 55.02
CA ARG A 82 51.21 2.43 53.64
C ARG A 82 49.91 3.21 53.44
N VAL A 83 49.67 3.65 52.20
CA VAL A 83 48.36 4.09 51.71
C VAL A 83 47.95 3.19 50.55
N TYR A 84 46.71 2.73 50.57
CA TYR A 84 46.15 1.83 49.57
C TYR A 84 44.67 2.11 49.32
N ILE A 85 44.18 1.68 48.17
CA ILE A 85 42.76 1.68 47.81
C ILE A 85 42.20 0.31 48.16
N HIS A 86 41.19 0.26 49.01
CA HIS A 86 40.49 -0.96 49.39
C HIS A 86 39.18 -1.06 48.61
N LEU A 87 39.04 -2.10 47.80
CA LEU A 87 37.82 -2.47 47.09
C LEU A 87 37.22 -3.71 47.78
N ASP A 88 35.97 -3.64 48.23
CA ASP A 88 35.22 -4.74 48.83
C ASP A 88 33.82 -4.80 48.22
N LEU A 89 33.62 -5.77 47.32
CA LEU A 89 32.34 -5.93 46.62
C LEU A 89 31.26 -6.59 47.49
N SER A 90 31.61 -7.09 48.69
CA SER A 90 30.61 -7.54 49.66
C SER A 90 29.92 -6.37 50.35
N ASN A 91 30.57 -5.20 50.39
CA ASN A 91 30.02 -3.97 50.92
C ASN A 91 29.30 -3.18 49.82
N ALA A 92 27.97 -3.30 49.78
CA ALA A 92 27.16 -2.62 48.77
C ALA A 92 27.05 -1.10 48.96
N ASP A 93 27.30 -0.58 50.17
CA ASP A 93 27.09 0.84 50.50
C ASP A 93 28.36 1.68 50.26
N GLU A 94 29.52 1.13 50.59
CA GLU A 94 30.82 1.78 50.40
C GLU A 94 31.83 0.77 49.84
N PRO A 95 31.71 0.39 48.57
CA PRO A 95 32.51 -0.68 47.99
C PRO A 95 33.98 -0.31 47.78
N ILE A 96 34.33 0.98 47.78
CA ILE A 96 35.70 1.44 47.53
C ILE A 96 36.07 2.62 48.42
N LYS A 97 37.29 2.60 49.00
CA LYS A 97 37.81 3.67 49.84
C LYS A 97 39.33 3.73 49.86
N ILE A 98 39.89 4.87 50.24
CA ILE A 98 41.33 5.07 50.45
C ILE A 98 41.62 4.92 51.95
N LEU A 99 42.61 4.09 52.29
CA LEU A 99 43.00 3.82 53.68
C LEU A 99 44.49 4.07 53.88
N ALA A 100 44.86 4.53 55.07
CA ALA A 100 46.22 4.62 55.54
C ALA A 100 46.42 3.69 56.74
N GLN A 101 47.55 3.00 56.79
CA GLN A 101 47.87 2.06 57.86
C GLN A 101 49.31 2.26 58.34
N ALA A 102 49.51 2.19 59.66
CA ALA A 102 50.83 2.22 60.30
C ALA A 102 50.93 1.09 61.33
N ALA A 103 51.98 0.26 61.24
CA ALA A 103 52.24 -0.86 62.15
C ALA A 103 53.73 -1.25 62.15
N ALA A 104 54.19 -1.97 63.17
CA ALA A 104 55.56 -2.46 63.23
C ALA A 104 55.85 -3.44 62.09
N GLU A 105 54.85 -4.25 61.74
CA GLU A 105 54.79 -5.11 60.57
C GLU A 105 53.42 -4.91 59.91
N LEU A 106 53.39 -4.58 58.61
CA LEU A 106 52.15 -4.33 57.88
C LEU A 106 51.42 -5.65 57.60
N PRO A 107 50.11 -5.75 57.87
CA PRO A 107 49.31 -6.91 57.48
C PRO A 107 49.35 -7.15 55.97
N PRO A 108 49.20 -8.40 55.50
CA PRO A 108 49.06 -8.68 54.08
C PRO A 108 47.88 -7.89 53.49
N LEU A 109 48.02 -7.48 52.23
CA LEU A 109 46.96 -6.88 51.44
C LEU A 109 45.98 -7.96 50.99
N ASP A 110 44.69 -7.63 50.95
CA ASP A 110 43.72 -8.49 50.29
C ASP A 110 43.98 -8.46 48.78
N ALA A 111 44.03 -9.62 48.14
CA ALA A 111 44.39 -9.71 46.72
C ALA A 111 43.64 -10.84 46.02
N ASP A 112 42.32 -10.93 46.23
CA ASP A 112 41.52 -11.98 45.61
C ASP A 112 41.33 -11.74 44.11
N VAL A 113 42.00 -12.58 43.32
CA VAL A 113 41.95 -12.53 41.85
C VAL A 113 40.55 -12.80 41.29
N ASN A 114 39.65 -13.40 42.09
CA ASN A 114 38.28 -13.74 41.69
C ASN A 114 37.22 -12.78 42.24
N ILE A 115 37.62 -11.59 42.70
CA ILE A 115 36.72 -10.57 43.26
C ILE A 115 35.43 -10.34 42.46
N ASN A 116 35.50 -10.38 41.12
CA ASN A 116 34.34 -10.21 40.24
C ASN A 116 33.35 -11.39 40.24
N TYR A 117 33.72 -12.55 40.78
CA TYR A 117 32.90 -13.77 40.78
C TYR A 117 32.33 -14.09 42.16
N ASN A 118 33.05 -13.75 43.24
CA ASN A 118 32.68 -14.09 44.61
C ASN A 118 32.35 -12.86 45.48
N ASN A 119 32.45 -11.65 44.92
CA ASN A 119 32.23 -10.37 45.61
C ASN A 119 33.10 -10.21 46.88
N SER A 120 34.38 -10.57 46.80
CA SER A 120 35.35 -10.41 47.89
C SER A 120 36.08 -9.05 47.86
N SER A 121 37.25 -8.97 48.50
CA SER A 121 38.07 -7.76 48.62
C SER A 121 39.41 -7.83 47.86
N TYR A 122 39.89 -6.66 47.42
CA TYR A 122 41.18 -6.46 46.76
C TYR A 122 41.73 -5.08 47.11
N ASP A 123 42.98 -5.04 47.54
CA ASP A 123 43.70 -3.83 47.89
C ASP A 123 44.75 -3.46 46.82
N LEU A 124 44.74 -2.21 46.40
CA LEU A 124 45.74 -1.63 45.51
C LEU A 124 46.63 -0.66 46.28
N GLU A 125 47.87 -1.07 46.54
CA GLU A 125 48.85 -0.26 47.26
C GLU A 125 49.32 0.93 46.42
N LEU A 126 49.24 2.14 46.99
CA LEU A 126 49.63 3.38 46.31
C LEU A 126 51.04 3.82 46.70
N ALA A 127 51.34 3.85 48.00
CA ALA A 127 52.64 4.28 48.49
C ALA A 127 52.97 3.65 49.85
N ILE A 128 54.27 3.49 50.10
CA ILE A 128 54.84 3.08 51.38
C ILE A 128 55.74 4.18 51.95
N PHE A 129 55.86 4.23 53.27
CA PHE A 129 56.66 5.23 53.99
C PHE A 129 56.99 4.72 55.39
N THR A 130 57.83 5.47 56.10
CA THR A 130 58.12 5.25 57.53
C THR A 130 57.41 6.30 58.37
N VAL A 131 56.96 5.90 59.55
CA VAL A 131 56.19 6.74 60.48
C VAL A 131 56.96 6.85 61.80
N SER A 132 57.23 8.07 62.24
CA SER A 132 57.85 8.36 63.54
C SER A 132 56.99 9.36 64.33
N SER A 133 57.33 9.62 65.59
CA SER A 133 56.68 10.69 66.35
C SER A 133 56.92 12.10 65.78
N ALA A 134 57.88 12.27 64.88
CA ALA A 134 58.22 13.56 64.24
C ALA A 134 57.49 13.80 62.91
N GLY A 135 56.95 12.76 62.28
CA GLY A 135 56.32 12.85 60.97
C GLY A 135 56.54 11.61 60.11
N LEU A 136 56.22 11.76 58.82
CA LEU A 136 56.35 10.74 57.78
C LEU A 136 57.65 10.97 57.00
N ASP A 137 58.38 9.90 56.69
CA ASP A 137 59.61 9.97 55.88
C ASP A 137 59.71 8.77 54.91
N GLY A 138 60.50 8.92 53.84
CA GLY A 138 60.79 7.84 52.89
C GLY A 138 59.62 7.46 51.96
N LEU A 139 58.67 8.37 51.70
CA LEU A 139 57.54 8.15 50.80
C LEU A 139 57.97 7.65 49.42
N THR A 140 57.57 6.42 49.12
CA THR A 140 57.87 5.71 47.88
C THR A 140 56.56 5.23 47.26
N LYS A 141 56.32 5.58 46.00
CA LYS A 141 55.15 5.14 45.24
C LYS A 141 55.36 3.70 44.78
N VAL A 142 54.33 2.87 44.93
CA VAL A 142 54.42 1.42 44.63
C VAL A 142 53.30 0.92 43.73
N PHE A 143 52.36 1.78 43.32
CA PHE A 143 51.28 1.37 42.43
C PHE A 143 51.80 1.02 41.01
N PRO A 144 51.27 -0.04 40.38
CA PRO A 144 51.53 -0.32 38.97
C PRO A 144 50.90 0.75 38.08
N THR A 145 51.63 1.28 37.12
CA THR A 145 51.02 2.09 36.05
C THR A 145 50.43 1.17 34.99
N LEU A 146 49.11 1.25 34.77
CA LEU A 146 48.44 0.55 33.67
C LEU A 146 48.64 1.36 32.39
N LYS A 147 49.46 0.84 31.47
CA LYS A 147 49.52 1.38 30.11
C LYS A 147 48.36 0.78 29.32
N ALA A 148 47.67 1.60 28.52
CA ALA A 148 46.73 1.12 27.51
C ALA A 148 47.43 0.01 26.72
N GLY A 149 46.76 -1.13 26.60
CA GLY A 149 47.37 -2.40 26.29
C GLY A 149 48.45 -2.35 25.20
N SER A 150 49.70 -2.42 25.64
CA SER A 150 50.57 -3.55 25.32
C SER A 150 50.02 -4.82 25.99
N GLY A 151 48.73 -5.09 25.78
CA GLY A 151 48.04 -6.28 26.23
C GLY A 151 48.53 -7.39 25.34
N GLY A 152 49.20 -8.37 25.95
CA GLY A 152 49.62 -9.59 25.30
C GLY A 152 48.44 -10.28 24.61
N GLY A 153 48.28 -9.97 23.33
CA GLY A 153 47.69 -10.84 22.33
C GLY A 153 48.80 -11.32 21.40
N GLY A 154 49.42 -12.45 21.75
CA GLY A 154 50.13 -13.34 20.82
C GLY A 154 51.41 -12.83 20.14
N GLY A 155 52.57 -13.19 20.72
CA GLY A 155 53.89 -13.15 20.09
C GLY A 155 54.97 -12.76 21.12
N GLY A 156 55.42 -13.64 22.02
CA GLY A 156 56.01 -14.91 21.66
C GLY A 156 57.47 -14.75 21.18
N GLY A 157 58.24 -13.86 21.81
CA GLY A 157 59.69 -13.84 21.67
C GLY A 157 60.32 -14.79 22.70
N GLU A 158 60.19 -16.10 22.53
CA GLU A 158 60.86 -17.05 23.43
C GLU A 158 62.37 -16.78 23.44
N THR A 159 63.00 -16.89 24.61
CA THR A 159 64.46 -16.87 24.69
C THR A 159 65.00 -17.99 23.82
N LEU A 160 65.95 -17.67 22.95
CA LEU A 160 66.47 -18.57 21.94
C LEU A 160 67.06 -19.82 22.61
N THR A 161 66.42 -20.96 22.35
CA THR A 161 66.81 -22.28 22.84
C THR A 161 67.89 -22.86 21.94
N ARG A 162 68.97 -23.39 22.55
CA ARG A 162 70.12 -23.93 21.80
C ARG A 162 69.76 -25.25 21.10
N ALA A 163 70.47 -25.57 20.02
CA ALA A 163 70.22 -26.77 19.22
C ALA A 163 68.76 -26.94 18.75
N THR A 164 68.05 -25.83 18.55
CA THR A 164 66.62 -25.80 18.22
C THR A 164 66.40 -25.18 16.84
N SER A 165 65.44 -25.70 16.07
CA SER A 165 65.13 -25.20 14.74
C SER A 165 64.18 -24.00 14.77
N TYR A 166 64.51 -22.97 14.00
CA TYR A 166 63.72 -21.76 13.86
C TYR A 166 63.36 -21.50 12.40
N SER A 167 62.09 -21.15 12.16
CA SER A 167 61.56 -20.78 10.84
C SER A 167 61.83 -19.31 10.53
N VAL A 168 61.87 -18.93 9.25
CA VAL A 168 61.93 -17.51 8.85
C VAL A 168 60.70 -16.79 9.42
N GLY A 169 60.92 -15.61 10.02
CA GLY A 169 59.91 -14.82 10.72
C GLY A 169 59.80 -15.12 12.22
N ALA A 170 60.43 -16.20 12.72
CA ALA A 170 60.46 -16.46 14.16
C ALA A 170 61.18 -15.33 14.90
N THR A 171 60.56 -14.83 15.96
CA THR A 171 61.07 -13.71 16.75
C THR A 171 61.55 -14.24 18.09
N VAL A 172 62.78 -13.90 18.50
CA VAL A 172 63.42 -14.42 19.72
C VAL A 172 64.29 -13.38 20.41
N THR A 173 64.73 -13.67 21.62
CA THR A 173 65.77 -12.92 22.36
C THR A 173 66.99 -13.82 22.63
N ALA A 174 68.21 -13.28 22.66
CA ALA A 174 69.42 -14.04 22.98
C ALA A 174 70.15 -13.40 24.17
N VAL A 175 70.85 -14.20 24.99
CA VAL A 175 71.39 -13.74 26.28
C VAL A 175 72.48 -12.68 26.10
N GLY A 176 73.34 -12.86 25.10
CA GLY A 176 74.40 -11.92 24.76
C GLY A 176 73.94 -10.77 23.85
N ALA A 177 72.68 -10.72 23.41
CA ALA A 177 72.20 -9.61 22.58
C ALA A 177 71.91 -8.37 23.45
N PRO A 178 72.16 -7.14 22.96
CA PRO A 178 71.78 -5.92 23.66
C PRO A 178 70.27 -5.90 23.95
N GLY A 179 69.85 -5.45 25.13
CA GLY A 179 68.45 -5.52 25.57
C GLY A 179 67.43 -4.74 24.73
N TRP A 180 67.87 -3.91 23.79
CA TRP A 180 67.00 -3.22 22.82
C TRP A 180 66.70 -4.07 21.57
N ALA A 181 67.49 -5.12 21.30
CA ALA A 181 67.46 -5.87 20.05
C ALA A 181 66.50 -7.06 20.14
N THR A 182 65.44 -7.02 19.33
CA THR A 182 64.61 -8.18 19.05
C THR A 182 65.15 -8.89 17.81
N LEU A 183 65.37 -10.22 17.89
CA LEU A 183 66.00 -10.98 16.81
C LEU A 183 64.94 -11.65 15.94
N VAL A 184 64.93 -11.36 14.65
CA VAL A 184 64.04 -12.02 13.69
C VAL A 184 64.83 -13.01 12.85
N CYS A 185 64.42 -14.27 12.83
CA CYS A 185 64.99 -15.28 11.97
C CYS A 185 64.72 -14.90 10.51
N THR A 186 65.77 -14.58 9.77
CA THR A 186 65.73 -14.22 8.35
C THR A 186 66.17 -15.36 7.44
N GLN A 187 66.76 -16.41 8.02
CA GLN A 187 67.06 -17.66 7.33
C GLN A 187 66.79 -18.82 8.30
N ALA A 188 65.88 -19.72 7.91
CA ALA A 188 65.54 -20.87 8.73
C ALA A 188 66.74 -21.81 8.91
N GLY A 189 66.85 -22.39 10.10
CA GLY A 189 67.93 -23.30 10.45
C GLY A 189 67.88 -23.70 11.92
N THR A 190 68.88 -24.45 12.36
CA THR A 190 69.03 -24.90 13.74
C THR A 190 70.16 -24.14 14.41
N THR A 191 69.90 -23.63 15.61
CA THR A 191 70.88 -22.84 16.40
C THR A 191 72.04 -23.70 16.88
N ALA A 192 73.20 -23.11 17.10
CA ALA A 192 74.36 -23.84 17.60
C ALA A 192 74.13 -24.34 19.04
N ALA A 193 74.86 -25.37 19.45
CA ALA A 193 74.78 -25.92 20.81
C ALA A 193 75.24 -24.92 21.89
N SER A 194 76.02 -23.92 21.51
CA SER A 194 76.49 -22.82 22.37
C SER A 194 76.25 -21.49 21.69
N GLU A 195 75.96 -20.43 22.47
CA GLU A 195 75.67 -19.11 21.92
C GLU A 195 76.89 -18.51 21.17
N PRO A 196 76.77 -18.14 19.88
CA PRO A 196 77.82 -17.46 19.14
C PRO A 196 78.08 -16.05 19.67
N SER A 197 79.35 -15.61 19.63
CA SER A 197 79.74 -14.25 20.03
C SER A 197 79.12 -13.14 19.16
N GLY A 198 78.50 -13.49 18.03
CA GLY A 198 77.84 -12.54 17.14
C GLY A 198 76.71 -11.75 17.82
N TYR A 199 76.00 -12.33 18.79
CA TYR A 199 74.93 -11.62 19.51
C TYR A 199 75.47 -10.46 20.35
N SER A 200 76.61 -10.64 21.02
CA SER A 200 77.30 -9.58 21.79
C SER A 200 77.90 -8.45 20.94
N ARG A 201 77.90 -8.62 19.61
CA ARG A 201 78.47 -7.66 18.65
C ARG A 201 77.41 -6.90 17.86
N ILE A 202 76.13 -7.08 18.19
CA ILE A 202 75.04 -6.30 17.62
C ILE A 202 75.17 -4.86 18.12
N THR A 203 75.26 -3.91 17.19
CA THR A 203 75.43 -2.48 17.51
C THR A 203 74.35 -1.61 16.87
N LYS A 204 73.65 -2.11 15.84
CA LYS A 204 72.58 -1.38 15.14
C LYS A 204 71.48 -2.29 14.59
N VAL A 205 70.33 -1.69 14.26
CA VAL A 205 69.24 -2.36 13.52
C VAL A 205 69.77 -2.89 12.18
N GLY A 206 69.39 -4.12 11.84
CA GLY A 206 69.79 -4.79 10.62
C GLY A 206 71.07 -5.63 10.74
N ASP A 207 71.78 -5.58 11.87
CA ASP A 207 72.93 -6.46 12.11
C ASP A 207 72.48 -7.93 12.12
N LYS A 208 73.26 -8.81 11.47
CA LYS A 208 72.94 -10.22 11.29
C LYS A 208 73.87 -11.12 12.08
N VAL A 209 73.31 -12.12 12.75
CA VAL A 209 74.04 -13.16 13.49
C VAL A 209 73.72 -14.51 12.87
N LEU A 210 74.76 -15.19 12.39
CA LEU A 210 74.68 -16.61 12.02
C LEU A 210 74.84 -17.45 13.30
N ASP A 211 73.85 -18.27 13.61
CA ASP A 211 73.79 -19.12 14.79
C ASP A 211 73.44 -20.55 14.35
N GLY A 212 74.45 -21.41 14.34
CA GLY A 212 74.36 -22.72 13.68
C GLY A 212 74.11 -22.57 12.18
N THR A 213 72.94 -22.99 11.71
CA THR A 213 72.48 -22.79 10.31
C THR A 213 71.39 -21.72 10.15
N ALA A 214 70.91 -21.14 11.25
CA ALA A 214 69.92 -20.07 11.25
C ALA A 214 70.60 -18.68 11.21
N VAL A 215 69.96 -17.71 10.55
CA VAL A 215 70.42 -16.31 10.55
C VAL A 215 69.38 -15.41 11.18
N PHE A 216 69.76 -14.72 12.25
CA PHE A 216 68.92 -13.76 12.95
C PHE A 216 69.34 -12.33 12.61
N THR A 217 68.38 -11.48 12.29
CA THR A 217 68.59 -10.04 12.04
C THR A 217 68.03 -9.23 13.21
N ALA A 218 68.84 -8.32 13.76
CA ALA A 218 68.44 -7.45 14.86
C ALA A 218 67.45 -6.38 14.40
N ARG A 219 66.33 -6.23 15.11
CA ARG A 219 65.32 -5.19 14.92
C ARG A 219 65.16 -4.37 16.20
N ASN A 220 64.92 -3.06 16.05
CA ASN A 220 64.59 -2.17 17.16
C ASN A 220 63.12 -1.75 17.04
N VAL A 221 62.23 -2.54 17.63
CA VAL A 221 60.79 -2.31 17.57
C VAL A 221 60.40 -0.98 18.26
N ILE A 222 61.25 -0.46 19.16
CA ILE A 222 61.05 0.84 19.84
C ILE A 222 61.52 2.00 18.95
N GLY A 223 62.63 1.86 18.23
CA GLY A 223 63.17 2.90 17.32
C GLY A 223 62.37 3.07 16.02
N GLU A 224 61.67 2.03 15.55
CA GLU A 224 60.71 2.13 14.44
C GLU A 224 59.45 2.91 14.84
N LEU A 225 59.11 2.97 16.15
CA LEU A 225 58.01 3.78 16.70
C LEU A 225 58.44 5.24 16.94
N ASP A 226 59.70 5.49 17.29
CA ASP A 226 60.27 6.85 17.40
C ASP A 226 60.32 7.57 16.04
N GLY A 227 60.46 6.83 14.93
CA GLY A 227 60.33 7.38 13.58
C GLY A 227 58.93 7.95 13.31
N VAL A 228 57.88 7.23 13.75
CA VAL A 228 56.48 7.68 13.67
C VAL A 228 56.22 8.89 14.58
N ILE A 229 56.87 8.95 15.75
CA ILE A 229 56.80 10.12 16.64
C ILE A 229 57.57 11.33 16.07
N SER A 230 58.66 11.11 15.32
CA SER A 230 59.38 12.17 14.60
C SER A 230 58.57 12.74 13.43
N ASP A 231 57.76 11.92 12.76
CA ASP A 231 56.80 12.38 11.74
C ASP A 231 55.65 13.18 12.36
N VAL A 232 55.18 12.80 13.57
CA VAL A 232 54.23 13.59 14.37
C VAL A 232 54.85 14.92 14.84
N SER A 233 56.16 14.93 15.13
CA SER A 233 56.91 16.15 15.50
C SER A 233 57.10 17.09 14.31
N ARG A 234 57.39 16.56 13.11
CA ARG A 234 57.41 17.32 11.84
C ARG A 234 56.01 17.82 11.46
N MET A 235 54.95 17.08 11.77
CA MET A 235 53.57 17.56 11.68
C MET A 235 53.34 18.73 12.64
N GLY A 236 53.87 18.71 13.87
CA GLY A 236 53.78 19.82 14.82
C GLY A 236 54.46 21.11 14.35
N GLU A 237 55.67 21.01 13.77
CA GLU A 237 56.37 22.16 13.17
C GLU A 237 55.64 22.68 11.92
N SER A 238 55.16 21.77 11.07
CA SER A 238 54.36 22.11 9.88
C SER A 238 53.03 22.74 10.27
N MET A 239 52.41 22.33 11.38
CA MET A 239 51.15 22.87 11.89
C MET A 239 51.35 24.25 12.51
N THR A 240 52.52 24.54 13.09
CA THR A 240 52.89 25.89 13.58
C THR A 240 53.19 26.84 12.42
N GLU A 241 53.84 26.35 11.37
CA GLU A 241 54.09 27.11 10.14
C GLU A 241 52.79 27.31 9.31
N LEU A 242 51.89 26.33 9.33
CA LEU A 242 50.54 26.41 8.79
C LEU A 242 49.68 27.35 9.62
N ASP A 243 49.76 27.35 10.94
CA ASP A 243 49.01 28.27 11.82
C ASP A 243 49.50 29.72 11.63
N THR A 244 50.80 29.92 11.40
CA THR A 244 51.37 31.23 11.04
C THR A 244 50.92 31.66 9.63
N LYS A 245 50.95 30.77 8.63
CA LYS A 245 50.45 31.03 7.26
C LYS A 245 48.92 31.15 7.18
N VAL A 246 48.17 30.46 8.04
CA VAL A 246 46.72 30.55 8.18
C VAL A 246 46.36 31.84 8.91
N THR A 247 47.15 32.28 9.88
CA THR A 247 47.01 33.62 10.49
C THR A 247 47.30 34.72 9.47
N GLU A 248 48.32 34.56 8.62
CA GLU A 248 48.61 35.46 7.50
C GLU A 248 47.54 35.38 6.37
N MET A 249 46.97 34.19 6.07
CA MET A 249 45.88 34.02 5.08
C MET A 249 44.52 34.51 5.59
N MET A 250 44.19 34.28 6.86
CA MET A 250 43.00 34.82 7.54
C MET A 250 43.07 36.36 7.65
N SER A 251 44.29 36.92 7.66
CA SER A 251 44.48 38.37 7.56
C SER A 251 44.41 38.92 6.12
N SER A 252 44.41 38.06 5.09
CA SER A 252 44.50 38.49 3.68
C SER A 252 43.37 38.05 2.75
N THR A 253 42.37 37.27 3.18
CA THR A 253 41.04 37.22 2.53
C THR A 253 39.94 36.87 3.55
N GLY A 254 39.00 37.80 3.75
CA GLY A 254 38.01 37.80 4.85
C GLY A 254 36.89 36.75 4.77
N LEU A 255 37.21 35.46 4.75
CA LEU A 255 36.25 34.38 4.88
C LEU A 255 35.94 34.08 6.36
N VAL A 256 34.69 34.27 6.77
CA VAL A 256 34.18 34.02 8.15
C VAL A 256 33.35 32.73 8.17
N MET A 257 33.49 31.86 9.17
CA MET A 257 32.61 30.69 9.33
C MET A 257 31.50 30.98 10.35
N LYS A 258 30.25 30.66 10.02
CA LYS A 258 29.09 30.88 10.91
C LYS A 258 28.24 29.62 11.00
N LEU A 259 28.08 29.09 12.22
CA LEU A 259 27.13 28.01 12.52
C LEU A 259 25.75 28.62 12.80
N VAL A 260 24.73 28.24 12.04
CA VAL A 260 23.36 28.79 12.14
C VAL A 260 22.33 27.70 11.90
N SER A 261 21.10 27.86 12.40
CA SER A 261 20.01 26.98 11.96
C SER A 261 19.65 27.25 10.48
N ILE A 262 19.09 26.26 9.79
CA ILE A 262 18.68 26.44 8.39
C ILE A 262 17.61 27.54 8.23
N ASP A 263 16.72 27.68 9.21
CA ASP A 263 15.66 28.68 9.18
C ASP A 263 16.21 30.10 9.39
N GLU A 264 17.19 30.26 10.30
CA GLU A 264 17.89 31.53 10.46
C GLU A 264 18.71 31.90 9.23
N TYR A 265 19.35 30.93 8.57
CA TYR A 265 20.05 31.17 7.31
C TYR A 265 19.09 31.67 6.22
N ARG A 266 17.92 31.05 6.06
CA ARG A 266 16.89 31.44 5.08
C ARG A 266 16.26 32.80 5.39
N ALA A 267 16.26 33.20 6.66
CA ALA A 267 15.75 34.50 7.10
C ALA A 267 16.74 35.66 6.94
N LEU A 268 17.98 35.40 6.46
CA LEU A 268 18.96 36.46 6.23
C LEU A 268 18.51 37.38 5.08
N GLU A 269 18.54 38.70 5.32
CA GLU A 269 18.19 39.71 4.31
C GLU A 269 19.26 39.82 3.20
N SER A 270 20.50 39.37 3.46
CA SER A 270 21.58 39.31 2.46
C SER A 270 22.63 38.27 2.84
N TYR A 271 23.23 37.62 1.84
CA TYR A 271 24.24 36.57 2.02
C TYR A 271 25.64 37.10 1.70
N SER A 272 26.53 37.05 2.68
CA SER A 272 27.94 37.42 2.47
C SER A 272 28.69 36.36 1.64
N ALA A 273 29.19 36.76 0.47
CA ALA A 273 30.07 35.94 -0.38
C ALA A 273 31.41 35.55 0.28
N THR A 274 31.71 36.17 1.42
CA THR A 274 32.89 35.86 2.23
C THR A 274 32.50 35.22 3.57
N THR A 275 31.34 34.56 3.65
CA THR A 275 30.95 33.81 4.85
C THR A 275 30.53 32.40 4.49
N ILE A 276 31.15 31.42 5.15
CA ILE A 276 30.82 30.01 5.08
C ILE A 276 29.76 29.72 6.16
N TYR A 277 28.53 29.49 5.75
CA TYR A 277 27.43 29.14 6.64
C TYR A 277 27.36 27.63 6.80
N LEU A 278 27.63 27.15 8.01
CA LEU A 278 27.46 25.76 8.43
C LEU A 278 26.04 25.66 9.02
N CYS A 279 25.11 25.09 8.26
CA CYS A 279 23.71 25.07 8.63
C CYS A 279 23.32 23.73 9.28
N TYR A 280 22.64 23.79 10.43
CA TYR A 280 22.06 22.64 11.11
C TYR A 280 20.53 22.73 11.15
N GLU A 281 19.83 21.59 11.21
CA GLU A 281 18.36 21.56 11.33
C GLU A 281 17.89 21.22 12.75
N ASP A 282 18.62 20.36 13.46
CA ASP A 282 18.29 19.95 14.83
C ASP A 282 19.09 20.76 15.85
N GLU A 283 18.38 21.59 16.63
CA GLU A 283 18.95 22.48 17.64
C GLU A 283 19.65 21.73 18.78
N SER A 284 19.25 20.49 19.06
CA SER A 284 19.81 19.68 20.15
C SER A 284 21.13 19.02 19.79
N THR A 285 21.29 18.60 18.54
CA THR A 285 22.50 17.91 18.06
C THR A 285 23.46 18.85 17.32
N LYS A 286 22.95 19.98 16.79
CA LYS A 286 23.69 20.95 15.95
C LYS A 286 24.52 20.30 14.84
N ARG A 287 24.06 19.14 14.36
CA ARG A 287 24.73 18.42 13.27
C ARG A 287 24.58 19.22 11.99
N VAL A 288 25.72 19.61 11.41
CA VAL A 288 25.75 20.35 10.14
C VAL A 288 25.28 19.44 9.01
N THR A 289 24.16 19.79 8.37
CA THR A 289 23.60 19.04 7.23
C THR A 289 23.86 19.74 5.90
N ARG A 290 24.10 21.06 5.92
CA ARG A 290 24.39 21.87 4.72
C ARG A 290 25.49 22.89 4.96
N ILE A 291 26.30 23.17 3.94
CA ILE A 291 27.31 24.23 3.95
C ILE A 291 27.10 25.15 2.74
N PHE A 292 27.03 26.45 2.99
CA PHE A 292 26.91 27.49 1.96
C PHE A 292 28.07 28.48 2.04
N VAL A 293 28.41 29.12 0.93
CA VAL A 293 29.32 30.27 0.86
C VAL A 293 28.60 31.37 0.08
N GLY A 294 28.20 32.46 0.77
CA GLY A 294 27.22 33.37 0.18
C GLY A 294 25.90 32.65 -0.10
N GLU A 295 25.41 32.72 -1.34
CA GLU A 295 24.23 31.97 -1.81
C GLU A 295 24.60 30.59 -2.39
N ASP A 296 25.89 30.36 -2.64
CA ASP A 296 26.39 29.16 -3.32
C ASP A 296 26.49 27.99 -2.34
N ARG A 297 25.81 26.87 -2.65
CA ARG A 297 25.81 25.67 -1.80
C ARG A 297 27.05 24.81 -2.09
N VAL A 298 27.82 24.50 -1.05
CA VAL A 298 29.13 23.81 -1.14
C VAL A 298 29.07 22.36 -0.63
N TYR A 299 28.16 22.03 0.28
CA TYR A 299 27.94 20.65 0.75
C TYR A 299 26.49 20.43 1.20
N ALA A 300 25.95 19.25 0.94
CA ALA A 300 24.72 18.74 1.54
C ALA A 300 24.89 17.22 1.77
N ALA A 301 24.45 16.72 2.92
CA ALA A 301 24.30 15.28 3.11
C ALA A 301 23.26 14.78 2.09
N GLY A 302 23.69 13.96 1.12
CA GLY A 302 22.77 13.41 0.13
C GLY A 302 21.70 12.55 0.80
N VAL A 303 20.53 12.47 0.16
CA VAL A 303 19.38 11.73 0.64
C VAL A 303 19.49 10.28 0.20
N LYS A 304 19.14 9.37 1.10
CA LYS A 304 19.05 7.95 0.79
C LYS A 304 17.80 7.71 -0.07
N VAL A 305 18.02 7.33 -1.33
CA VAL A 305 16.98 6.94 -2.27
C VAL A 305 17.00 5.42 -2.44
N THR A 306 15.87 4.79 -2.14
CA THR A 306 15.63 3.37 -2.35
C THR A 306 14.96 3.17 -3.70
N TYR A 307 15.61 2.45 -4.59
CA TYR A 307 15.11 2.06 -5.90
C TYR A 307 14.54 0.65 -5.80
N GLN A 308 13.23 0.55 -5.56
CA GLN A 308 12.50 -0.70 -5.48
C GLN A 308 12.29 -1.25 -6.89
N ILE A 309 12.97 -2.35 -7.23
CA ILE A 309 12.91 -2.96 -8.56
C ILE A 309 11.80 -4.01 -8.60
N ASP A 310 11.73 -4.88 -7.60
CA ASP A 310 10.71 -5.93 -7.51
C ASP A 310 10.41 -6.28 -6.04
N THR A 311 9.40 -7.10 -5.77
CA THR A 311 9.01 -7.57 -4.45
C THR A 311 10.21 -8.20 -3.73
N GLY A 312 10.72 -7.52 -2.70
CA GLY A 312 11.90 -7.97 -1.95
C GLY A 312 13.25 -7.72 -2.62
N TYR A 313 13.29 -6.98 -3.75
CA TYR A 313 14.53 -6.57 -4.41
C TYR A 313 14.57 -5.05 -4.62
N SER A 314 15.53 -4.40 -3.95
CA SER A 314 15.78 -2.97 -4.05
C SER A 314 17.28 -2.68 -4.06
N LEU A 315 17.63 -1.51 -4.58
CA LEU A 315 18.97 -0.95 -4.52
C LEU A 315 18.91 0.40 -3.83
N GLU A 316 19.94 0.77 -3.10
CA GLU A 316 20.00 2.06 -2.40
C GLU A 316 21.11 2.91 -3.02
N ARG A 317 20.85 4.21 -3.21
CA ARG A 317 21.88 5.20 -3.53
C ARG A 317 21.70 6.45 -2.70
N THR A 318 22.78 7.19 -2.53
CA THR A 318 22.76 8.53 -1.93
C THR A 318 22.73 9.56 -3.05
N VAL A 319 21.64 10.34 -3.14
CA VAL A 319 21.45 11.38 -4.16
C VAL A 319 21.57 12.77 -3.51
N PRO A 320 22.47 13.66 -3.97
CA PRO A 320 22.61 14.99 -3.37
C PRO A 320 21.33 15.83 -3.42
N ASP A 321 21.20 16.78 -2.49
CA ASP A 321 20.14 17.78 -2.50
C ASP A 321 20.10 18.54 -3.85
N ARG A 322 18.92 18.86 -4.37
CA ARG A 322 18.66 19.46 -5.71
C ARG A 322 19.13 18.66 -6.94
N GLU A 323 19.62 17.43 -6.79
CA GLU A 323 19.90 16.54 -7.93
C GLU A 323 18.66 15.72 -8.31
N ASP A 324 18.62 15.27 -9.57
CA ASP A 324 17.56 14.42 -10.08
C ASP A 324 17.81 12.94 -9.73
N ALA A 325 16.97 12.37 -8.87
CA ALA A 325 17.04 10.97 -8.50
C ALA A 325 16.69 10.01 -9.65
N ILE A 326 15.99 10.48 -10.70
CA ILE A 326 15.70 9.70 -11.89
C ILE A 326 16.95 9.56 -12.76
N ALA A 327 17.67 10.65 -12.99
CA ALA A 327 18.96 10.64 -13.69
C ALA A 327 20.04 9.82 -12.94
N ALA A 328 20.00 9.81 -11.61
CA ALA A 328 20.94 9.06 -10.77
C ALA A 328 20.57 7.56 -10.57
N ALA A 329 19.43 7.12 -11.10
CA ALA A 329 18.89 5.78 -10.86
C ALA A 329 19.81 4.67 -11.42
N PRO A 330 19.90 3.50 -10.74
CA PRO A 330 20.56 2.33 -11.31
C PRO A 330 19.76 1.76 -12.49
N ASP A 331 20.43 0.95 -13.32
CA ASP A 331 19.73 0.14 -14.33
C ASP A 331 18.77 -0.82 -13.65
N ALA A 332 17.51 -0.82 -14.09
CA ALA A 332 16.47 -1.71 -13.61
C ALA A 332 16.12 -2.72 -14.71
N ALA A 333 16.20 -4.00 -14.37
CA ALA A 333 15.88 -5.10 -15.28
C ALA A 333 15.03 -6.14 -14.55
N LEU A 334 14.03 -6.68 -15.25
CA LEU A 334 13.18 -7.77 -14.80
C LEU A 334 12.99 -8.73 -15.97
N GLU A 335 13.24 -10.02 -15.74
CA GLU A 335 13.25 -11.03 -16.81
C GLU A 335 11.89 -11.10 -17.53
N GLY A 336 11.92 -11.00 -18.87
CA GLY A 336 10.71 -11.03 -19.70
C GLY A 336 9.91 -9.71 -19.74
N TYR A 337 10.42 -8.64 -19.14
CA TYR A 337 9.83 -7.31 -19.18
C TYR A 337 10.77 -6.27 -19.79
N THR A 338 10.19 -5.18 -20.31
CA THR A 338 10.89 -3.97 -20.72
C THR A 338 10.71 -2.90 -19.65
N PHE A 339 11.81 -2.28 -19.20
CA PHE A 339 11.76 -1.17 -18.25
C PHE A 339 11.11 0.07 -18.87
N VAL A 340 10.22 0.74 -18.12
CA VAL A 340 9.48 1.92 -18.57
C VAL A 340 9.96 3.18 -17.88
N GLY A 341 10.23 3.13 -16.57
CA GLY A 341 10.65 4.28 -15.78
C GLY A 341 10.40 4.10 -14.28
N TRP A 342 10.53 5.17 -13.52
CA TRP A 342 10.36 5.18 -12.07
C TRP A 342 9.16 6.01 -11.63
N ARG A 343 8.61 5.70 -10.45
CA ARG A 343 7.49 6.43 -9.84
C ARG A 343 7.54 6.37 -8.31
N GLN A 344 6.78 7.21 -7.62
CA GLN A 344 6.81 7.29 -6.14
C GLN A 344 5.83 6.33 -5.44
N ASP A 345 4.95 5.66 -6.20
CA ASP A 345 3.97 4.71 -5.69
C ASP A 345 4.15 3.34 -6.37
N ASP A 346 3.48 2.32 -5.84
CA ASP A 346 3.58 0.94 -6.33
C ASP A 346 2.51 0.58 -7.36
N THR A 347 1.82 1.55 -7.99
CA THR A 347 0.77 1.21 -8.97
C THR A 347 1.36 0.76 -10.31
N ALA A 348 0.73 -0.26 -10.89
CA ALA A 348 1.13 -0.84 -12.17
C ALA A 348 0.47 -0.09 -13.33
N GLU A 349 0.98 1.11 -13.65
CA GLU A 349 0.46 1.95 -14.72
C GLU A 349 1.60 2.55 -15.56
N LYS A 350 1.24 3.01 -16.76
CA LYS A 350 2.18 3.57 -17.75
C LYS A 350 2.87 4.87 -17.32
N LYS A 351 2.22 5.67 -16.48
CA LYS A 351 2.71 7.02 -16.15
C LYS A 351 3.91 6.91 -15.19
N VAL A 352 5.05 7.44 -15.62
CA VAL A 352 6.31 7.46 -14.87
C VAL A 352 6.81 8.90 -14.75
N LEU A 353 7.75 9.13 -13.84
CA LEU A 353 8.41 10.40 -13.64
C LEU A 353 9.43 10.65 -14.75
N SER A 354 9.47 11.88 -15.26
CA SER A 354 10.58 12.35 -16.11
C SER A 354 11.77 12.85 -15.29
N GLU A 355 11.50 13.40 -14.10
CA GLU A 355 12.49 13.92 -13.15
C GLU A 355 11.94 13.82 -11.72
N PHE A 356 12.83 13.75 -10.74
CA PHE A 356 12.53 13.82 -9.31
C PHE A 356 13.66 14.54 -8.56
N ILE A 357 13.51 15.85 -8.36
CA ILE A 357 14.51 16.69 -7.71
C ILE A 357 14.43 16.53 -6.19
N ILE A 358 15.55 16.17 -5.55
CA ILE A 358 15.64 16.09 -4.09
C ILE A 358 15.48 17.48 -3.48
N THR A 359 14.54 17.63 -2.54
CA THR A 359 14.23 18.93 -1.88
C THR A 359 14.06 18.86 -0.36
N SER A 360 14.08 17.65 0.22
CA SER A 360 13.95 17.37 1.66
C SER A 360 14.98 16.32 2.09
N GLU A 361 15.30 16.24 3.38
CA GLU A 361 16.23 15.24 3.93
C GLU A 361 15.60 13.86 4.19
N GLU A 362 14.28 13.74 4.00
CA GLU A 362 13.53 12.49 4.18
C GLU A 362 13.93 11.40 3.16
N PRO A 363 14.09 10.14 3.58
CA PRO A 363 14.33 9.03 2.66
C PRO A 363 13.24 8.92 1.59
N VAL A 364 13.65 8.67 0.35
CA VAL A 364 12.74 8.55 -0.79
C VAL A 364 12.75 7.10 -1.29
N THR A 365 11.58 6.58 -1.63
CA THR A 365 11.47 5.30 -2.36
C THR A 365 10.90 5.56 -3.76
N LEU A 366 11.59 5.04 -4.76
CA LEU A 366 11.15 5.05 -6.16
C LEU A 366 10.96 3.61 -6.62
N TYR A 367 9.84 3.34 -7.27
CA TYR A 367 9.43 2.04 -7.75
C TYR A 367 9.60 1.94 -9.26
N ALA A 368 10.23 0.86 -9.71
CA ALA A 368 10.40 0.58 -11.13
C ALA A 368 9.09 0.11 -11.76
N VAL A 369 8.76 0.68 -12.92
CA VAL A 369 7.68 0.22 -13.77
C VAL A 369 8.24 -0.57 -14.93
N PHE A 370 7.68 -1.75 -15.12
CA PHE A 370 8.01 -2.65 -16.20
C PHE A 370 6.78 -2.90 -17.08
N LYS A 371 7.01 -3.25 -18.35
CA LYS A 371 5.96 -3.56 -19.32
C LYS A 371 6.26 -4.87 -20.02
N LYS A 372 5.23 -5.68 -20.27
CA LYS A 372 5.27 -6.82 -21.20
C LYS A 372 3.98 -6.90 -22.00
N GLN A 373 4.04 -7.50 -23.19
CA GLN A 373 2.81 -7.84 -23.91
C GLN A 373 2.16 -9.07 -23.25
N MET A 374 0.86 -9.00 -23.02
CA MET A 374 0.07 -10.13 -22.53
C MET A 374 -1.03 -10.50 -23.52
N THR A 375 -1.42 -11.77 -23.51
CA THR A 375 -2.54 -12.30 -24.29
C THR A 375 -3.71 -12.59 -23.35
N ILE A 376 -4.88 -12.02 -23.65
CA ILE A 376 -6.13 -12.28 -22.94
C ILE A 376 -6.95 -13.27 -23.78
N GLY A 377 -7.21 -14.45 -23.21
CA GLY A 377 -8.05 -15.46 -23.84
C GLY A 377 -9.54 -15.10 -23.75
N LEU A 378 -10.30 -15.38 -24.81
CA LEU A 378 -11.75 -15.28 -24.85
C LEU A 378 -12.33 -16.70 -24.79
N MET A 379 -13.19 -16.96 -23.81
CA MET A 379 -13.78 -18.27 -23.58
C MET A 379 -15.27 -18.26 -23.90
N PRO A 380 -15.78 -19.27 -24.62
CA PRO A 380 -17.16 -19.27 -25.12
C PRO A 380 -18.22 -19.41 -24.04
N ASN A 381 -17.89 -20.04 -22.91
CA ASN A 381 -18.81 -20.30 -21.80
C ASN A 381 -20.17 -20.89 -22.26
N GLY A 382 -20.11 -21.96 -23.05
CA GLY A 382 -21.28 -22.61 -23.66
C GLY A 382 -21.73 -22.04 -25.00
N GLY A 383 -21.08 -20.99 -25.51
CA GLY A 383 -21.23 -20.52 -26.89
C GLY A 383 -20.46 -21.36 -27.92
N THR A 384 -20.71 -21.09 -29.19
CA THR A 384 -20.06 -21.70 -30.36
C THR A 384 -19.51 -20.61 -31.27
N LEU A 385 -18.35 -20.86 -31.89
CA LEU A 385 -17.69 -19.88 -32.76
C LEU A 385 -18.58 -19.55 -33.97
N THR A 386 -18.76 -18.25 -34.23
CA THR A 386 -19.69 -17.79 -35.28
C THR A 386 -19.06 -17.86 -36.67
N VAL A 387 -17.74 -17.65 -36.76
CA VAL A 387 -16.98 -17.61 -38.01
C VAL A 387 -15.67 -18.36 -37.83
N SER A 388 -15.35 -19.27 -38.75
CA SER A 388 -14.06 -19.98 -38.76
C SER A 388 -12.91 -18.97 -38.85
N GLY A 389 -11.97 -19.03 -37.91
CA GLY A 389 -10.81 -18.14 -37.86
C GLY A 389 -11.03 -16.80 -37.13
N ALA A 390 -12.17 -16.62 -36.45
CA ALA A 390 -12.34 -15.49 -35.54
C ALA A 390 -11.29 -15.52 -34.42
N ALA A 391 -10.78 -14.35 -34.01
CA ALA A 391 -9.80 -14.25 -32.95
C ALA A 391 -10.42 -14.57 -31.58
N GLU A 392 -9.96 -15.65 -30.94
CA GLU A 392 -10.38 -16.09 -29.60
C GLU A 392 -9.45 -15.53 -28.51
N SER A 393 -8.67 -14.51 -28.84
CA SER A 393 -7.83 -13.78 -27.91
C SER A 393 -7.50 -12.40 -28.47
N PHE A 394 -7.06 -11.50 -27.59
CA PHE A 394 -6.48 -10.22 -27.99
C PHE A 394 -5.26 -9.93 -27.11
N THR A 395 -4.42 -8.99 -27.54
CA THR A 395 -3.22 -8.60 -26.79
C THR A 395 -3.39 -7.22 -26.17
N ALA A 396 -2.75 -7.03 -25.01
CA ALA A 396 -2.68 -5.76 -24.30
C ALA A 396 -1.29 -5.60 -23.69
N ASP A 397 -0.90 -4.36 -23.44
CA ASP A 397 0.32 -4.09 -22.67
C ASP A 397 0.03 -4.22 -21.17
N CYS A 398 0.71 -5.14 -20.50
CA CYS A 398 0.65 -5.34 -19.05
C CYS A 398 1.79 -4.58 -18.38
N TYR A 399 1.44 -3.66 -17.48
CA TYR A 399 2.39 -2.99 -16.61
C TYR A 399 2.56 -3.79 -15.32
N TYR A 400 3.77 -3.74 -14.77
CA TYR A 400 4.17 -4.39 -13.54
C TYR A 400 4.92 -3.40 -12.67
N ASN A 401 4.61 -3.41 -11.37
CA ASN A 401 5.28 -2.61 -10.36
C ASN A 401 5.18 -3.32 -9.00
N ASN A 402 6.31 -3.76 -8.45
CA ASN A 402 6.43 -4.28 -7.08
C ASN A 402 5.33 -5.29 -6.66
N GLY A 403 5.10 -6.32 -7.48
CA GLY A 403 4.09 -7.36 -7.24
C GLY A 403 2.70 -7.05 -7.81
N ASN A 404 2.41 -5.78 -8.14
CA ASN A 404 1.17 -5.37 -8.80
C ASN A 404 1.29 -5.52 -10.32
N ALA A 405 0.25 -6.03 -10.98
CA ALA A 405 0.26 -6.24 -12.43
C ALA A 405 -1.14 -6.10 -13.06
N GLN A 406 -1.25 -5.25 -14.08
CA GLN A 406 -2.49 -5.05 -14.82
C GLN A 406 -2.23 -4.52 -16.23
N SER A 407 -3.20 -4.68 -17.12
CA SER A 407 -3.14 -4.11 -18.47
C SER A 407 -3.31 -2.59 -18.46
N GLU A 408 -2.82 -1.91 -19.49
CA GLU A 408 -3.36 -0.59 -19.82
C GLU A 408 -4.83 -0.69 -20.26
N PRO A 409 -5.59 0.42 -20.17
CA PRO A 409 -6.95 0.50 -20.69
C PRO A 409 -7.03 0.08 -22.15
N THR A 410 -7.59 -1.11 -22.40
CA THR A 410 -7.66 -1.75 -23.72
C THR A 410 -9.11 -1.91 -24.14
N THR A 411 -9.40 -1.73 -25.43
CA THR A 411 -10.78 -1.84 -25.94
C THR A 411 -11.26 -3.28 -25.81
N VAL A 412 -12.37 -3.49 -25.11
CA VAL A 412 -13.00 -4.79 -24.93
C VAL A 412 -13.61 -5.24 -26.27
N PRO A 413 -13.28 -6.44 -26.78
CA PRO A 413 -13.81 -6.91 -28.05
C PRO A 413 -15.27 -7.36 -27.95
N ALA A 414 -15.97 -7.38 -29.08
CA ALA A 414 -17.24 -8.09 -29.20
C ALA A 414 -17.03 -9.62 -29.09
N SER A 415 -18.08 -10.36 -28.71
CA SER A 415 -18.02 -11.82 -28.67
C SER A 415 -17.90 -12.41 -30.09
N PRO A 416 -16.89 -13.27 -30.36
CA PRO A 416 -16.84 -14.06 -31.60
C PRO A 416 -17.80 -15.26 -31.56
N TYR A 417 -18.41 -15.53 -30.41
CA TYR A 417 -19.30 -16.66 -30.17
C TYR A 417 -20.77 -16.26 -30.30
N THR A 418 -21.61 -17.24 -30.64
CA THR A 418 -23.06 -17.22 -30.55
C THR A 418 -23.55 -18.36 -29.67
N ARG A 419 -24.73 -18.22 -29.07
CA ARG A 419 -25.34 -19.28 -28.28
C ARG A 419 -26.84 -19.34 -28.57
N LYS A 420 -27.35 -20.54 -28.86
CA LYS A 420 -28.75 -20.72 -29.24
C LYS A 420 -29.69 -20.16 -28.17
N ASN A 421 -30.63 -19.30 -28.58
CA ASN A 421 -31.62 -18.63 -27.73
C ASN A 421 -31.04 -17.73 -26.62
N MET A 422 -29.76 -17.36 -26.72
CA MET A 422 -29.10 -16.50 -25.75
C MET A 422 -28.37 -15.35 -26.42
N SER A 423 -28.49 -14.16 -25.82
CA SER A 423 -27.79 -12.95 -26.22
C SER A 423 -26.54 -12.79 -25.36
N PHE A 424 -25.46 -12.36 -26.00
CA PHE A 424 -24.23 -12.02 -25.31
C PHE A 424 -24.42 -10.73 -24.50
N CYS A 425 -24.10 -10.76 -23.20
CA CYS A 425 -24.31 -9.64 -22.28
C CYS A 425 -23.03 -9.07 -21.65
N GLY A 426 -21.87 -9.39 -22.22
CA GLY A 426 -20.57 -8.87 -21.80
C GLY A 426 -19.62 -9.97 -21.36
N TRP A 427 -18.45 -9.57 -20.91
CA TRP A 427 -17.39 -10.47 -20.47
C TRP A 427 -17.19 -10.40 -18.96
N SER A 428 -16.76 -11.51 -18.37
CA SER A 428 -16.25 -11.55 -17.00
C SER A 428 -14.96 -12.35 -16.89
N ILE A 429 -14.16 -12.07 -15.86
CA ILE A 429 -12.95 -12.83 -15.52
C ILE A 429 -13.26 -14.16 -14.81
N ASP A 430 -14.50 -14.37 -14.38
CA ASP A 430 -14.98 -15.59 -13.77
C ASP A 430 -16.24 -16.09 -14.51
N SER A 431 -16.33 -17.40 -14.73
CA SER A 431 -17.35 -18.02 -15.59
C SER A 431 -18.79 -17.99 -15.02
N LEU A 432 -18.94 -17.65 -13.74
CA LEU A 432 -20.21 -17.65 -12.99
C LEU A 432 -20.62 -16.25 -12.52
N SER A 433 -19.68 -15.31 -12.50
CA SER A 433 -19.91 -13.92 -12.09
C SER A 433 -20.67 -13.10 -13.13
N THR A 434 -21.26 -11.97 -12.70
CA THR A 434 -21.89 -11.01 -13.61
C THR A 434 -20.86 -10.34 -14.51
N PRO A 435 -21.20 -10.04 -15.78
CA PRO A 435 -20.31 -9.38 -16.70
C PRO A 435 -19.87 -8.01 -16.15
N SER A 436 -18.57 -7.77 -16.18
CA SER A 436 -17.94 -6.51 -15.73
C SER A 436 -17.31 -5.72 -16.88
N TYR A 437 -17.19 -6.32 -18.06
CA TYR A 437 -16.54 -5.73 -19.22
C TYR A 437 -17.50 -5.73 -20.43
N LYS A 438 -17.80 -4.55 -20.97
CA LYS A 438 -18.72 -4.38 -22.10
C LYS A 438 -17.93 -4.14 -23.40
N PRO A 439 -18.32 -4.75 -24.52
CA PRO A 439 -17.68 -4.50 -25.81
C PRO A 439 -17.63 -3.02 -26.18
N GLY A 440 -16.53 -2.59 -26.78
CA GLY A 440 -16.31 -1.20 -27.22
C GLY A 440 -15.80 -0.28 -26.12
N GLU A 441 -16.02 -0.60 -24.84
CA GLU A 441 -15.49 0.17 -23.70
C GLU A 441 -14.01 -0.14 -23.45
N LYS A 442 -13.35 0.71 -22.65
CA LYS A 442 -11.97 0.48 -22.20
C LYS A 442 -11.99 -0.32 -20.90
N GLY A 443 -11.38 -1.50 -20.91
CA GLY A 443 -11.21 -2.37 -19.75
C GLY A 443 -9.75 -2.40 -19.26
N VAL A 444 -9.59 -2.56 -17.95
CA VAL A 444 -8.31 -2.89 -17.30
C VAL A 444 -8.38 -4.34 -16.83
N PHE A 445 -7.40 -5.14 -17.24
CA PHE A 445 -7.40 -6.58 -17.04
C PHE A 445 -6.27 -7.00 -16.10
N PRO A 446 -6.52 -7.86 -15.10
CA PRO A 446 -5.46 -8.46 -14.29
C PRO A 446 -4.46 -9.24 -15.16
N ALA A 447 -3.22 -9.37 -14.68
CA ALA A 447 -2.24 -10.21 -15.36
C ALA A 447 -2.73 -11.68 -15.47
N GLY A 448 -2.59 -12.26 -16.67
CA GLY A 448 -3.09 -13.60 -16.98
C GLY A 448 -4.61 -13.73 -17.12
N ALA A 449 -5.35 -12.61 -17.19
CA ALA A 449 -6.81 -12.64 -17.32
C ALA A 449 -7.29 -13.47 -18.51
N THR A 450 -8.40 -14.17 -18.29
CA THR A 450 -9.19 -14.85 -19.30
C THR A 450 -10.61 -14.34 -19.17
N LEU A 451 -11.24 -13.96 -20.29
CA LEU A 451 -12.59 -13.43 -20.33
C LEU A 451 -13.57 -14.51 -20.78
N TYR A 452 -14.57 -14.79 -19.95
CA TYR A 452 -15.67 -15.70 -20.23
C TYR A 452 -16.86 -14.92 -20.78
N ALA A 453 -17.44 -15.39 -21.87
CA ALA A 453 -18.63 -14.79 -22.44
C ALA A 453 -19.83 -15.00 -21.51
N MET A 454 -20.54 -13.93 -21.18
CA MET A 454 -21.75 -14.00 -20.37
C MET A 454 -22.97 -13.97 -21.27
N TRP A 455 -23.98 -14.75 -20.89
CA TRP A 455 -25.14 -15.02 -21.72
C TRP A 455 -26.43 -14.81 -20.93
N VAL A 456 -27.42 -14.21 -21.59
CA VAL A 456 -28.78 -14.04 -21.06
C VAL A 456 -29.79 -14.59 -22.07
N THR A 457 -30.94 -15.08 -21.64
CA THR A 457 -31.98 -15.51 -22.58
C THR A 457 -32.37 -14.34 -23.50
N THR A 458 -32.40 -14.58 -24.81
CA THR A 458 -32.65 -13.53 -25.81
C THR A 458 -34.06 -12.96 -25.72
N GLU A 459 -35.05 -13.83 -25.55
CA GLU A 459 -36.47 -13.47 -25.62
C GLU A 459 -37.24 -14.16 -24.50
N TYR A 460 -38.12 -13.39 -23.86
CA TYR A 460 -39.08 -13.84 -22.87
C TYR A 460 -40.49 -13.64 -23.42
N ASP A 461 -41.24 -14.73 -23.54
CA ASP A 461 -42.64 -14.75 -23.97
C ASP A 461 -43.56 -14.68 -22.76
N PHE A 462 -44.53 -13.77 -22.82
CA PHE A 462 -45.60 -13.64 -21.85
C PHE A 462 -46.93 -13.93 -22.56
N PRO A 463 -47.49 -15.14 -22.41
CA PRO A 463 -48.82 -15.45 -22.92
C PRO A 463 -49.91 -14.84 -22.03
N TYR A 464 -51.13 -14.73 -22.57
CA TYR A 464 -52.28 -14.24 -21.82
C TYR A 464 -52.66 -15.16 -20.64
N THR A 465 -52.72 -14.59 -19.44
CA THR A 465 -53.11 -15.30 -18.20
C THR A 465 -54.38 -14.72 -17.54
N GLY A 466 -54.89 -13.60 -18.04
CA GLY A 466 -55.97 -12.83 -17.41
C GLY A 466 -55.54 -11.93 -16.25
N SER A 467 -54.27 -11.99 -15.83
CA SER A 467 -53.64 -11.16 -14.80
C SER A 467 -52.26 -10.69 -15.25
N TYR A 468 -51.59 -9.87 -14.43
CA TYR A 468 -50.19 -9.51 -14.65
C TYR A 468 -49.24 -10.67 -14.27
N VAL A 469 -48.10 -10.72 -14.95
CA VAL A 469 -46.94 -11.57 -14.64
C VAL A 469 -45.78 -10.69 -14.20
N GLN A 470 -45.13 -11.03 -13.10
CA GLN A 470 -43.92 -10.36 -12.65
C GLN A 470 -42.71 -10.88 -13.43
N PHE A 471 -41.85 -9.98 -13.90
CA PHE A 471 -40.60 -10.29 -14.56
C PHE A 471 -39.45 -9.52 -13.92
N THR A 472 -38.39 -10.22 -13.55
CA THR A 472 -37.17 -9.63 -13.02
C THR A 472 -36.13 -9.57 -14.13
N ILE A 473 -35.56 -8.38 -14.34
CA ILE A 473 -34.54 -8.13 -15.35
C ILE A 473 -33.30 -8.97 -15.01
N PRO A 474 -32.88 -9.89 -15.90
CA PRO A 474 -31.81 -10.85 -15.61
C PRO A 474 -30.40 -10.24 -15.65
N GLN A 475 -30.22 -9.15 -16.39
CA GLN A 475 -28.91 -8.52 -16.60
C GLN A 475 -29.08 -7.06 -17.06
N ASP A 476 -28.12 -6.20 -16.73
CA ASP A 476 -28.02 -4.83 -17.27
C ASP A 476 -28.00 -4.85 -18.80
N GLY A 477 -28.83 -4.03 -19.44
CA GLY A 477 -28.87 -3.96 -20.90
C GLY A 477 -29.99 -3.12 -21.46
N ILE A 478 -30.02 -3.02 -22.78
CA ILE A 478 -31.13 -2.45 -23.54
C ILE A 478 -32.11 -3.58 -23.82
N TYR A 479 -33.35 -3.39 -23.38
CA TYR A 479 -34.45 -4.31 -23.63
C TYR A 479 -35.44 -3.71 -24.61
N GLU A 480 -35.90 -4.52 -25.54
CA GLU A 480 -37.08 -4.26 -26.35
C GLU A 480 -38.32 -4.76 -25.60
N PHE A 481 -39.34 -3.91 -25.53
CA PHE A 481 -40.67 -4.26 -25.05
C PHE A 481 -41.61 -4.21 -26.24
N GLU A 482 -42.23 -5.33 -26.57
CA GLU A 482 -43.18 -5.44 -27.67
C GLU A 482 -44.51 -6.00 -27.17
N VAL A 483 -45.61 -5.30 -27.40
CA VAL A 483 -46.92 -5.60 -26.82
C VAL A 483 -48.04 -5.50 -27.86
N TRP A 484 -49.07 -6.35 -27.73
CA TRP A 484 -50.29 -6.31 -28.54
C TRP A 484 -51.54 -6.28 -27.66
N GLY A 485 -52.50 -5.42 -27.96
CA GLY A 485 -53.78 -5.32 -27.26
C GLY A 485 -54.77 -6.43 -27.67
N GLY A 486 -55.78 -6.66 -26.85
CA GLY A 486 -56.85 -7.63 -27.14
C GLY A 486 -57.87 -7.09 -28.15
N SER A 487 -58.44 -7.96 -28.97
CA SER A 487 -59.50 -7.58 -29.91
C SER A 487 -60.86 -7.39 -29.22
N GLY A 488 -61.67 -6.48 -29.75
CA GLY A 488 -63.09 -6.34 -29.41
C GLY A 488 -63.91 -7.54 -29.86
N GLY A 489 -65.06 -7.73 -29.22
CA GLY A 489 -66.00 -8.78 -29.57
C GLY A 489 -66.83 -8.40 -30.80
N SER A 490 -67.30 -9.41 -31.54
CA SER A 490 -68.23 -9.20 -32.65
C SER A 490 -69.67 -9.34 -32.17
N ALA A 491 -70.54 -8.38 -32.52
CA ALA A 491 -71.98 -8.51 -32.33
C ALA A 491 -72.57 -9.38 -33.45
N LYS A 492 -73.44 -10.33 -33.08
CA LYS A 492 -74.01 -11.32 -34.01
C LYS A 492 -75.51 -11.47 -33.77
N VAL A 493 -76.29 -11.34 -34.83
CA VAL A 493 -77.72 -11.66 -34.86
C VAL A 493 -78.08 -12.21 -36.24
N ASP A 494 -78.83 -13.31 -36.29
CA ASP A 494 -79.19 -14.00 -37.53
C ASP A 494 -77.95 -14.25 -38.43
N SER A 495 -77.94 -13.69 -39.65
CA SER A 495 -76.82 -13.75 -40.59
C SER A 495 -75.89 -12.52 -40.55
N LEU A 496 -76.15 -11.55 -39.66
CA LEU A 496 -75.39 -10.31 -39.56
C LEU A 496 -74.26 -10.45 -38.54
N VAL A 497 -73.07 -9.97 -38.92
CA VAL A 497 -71.89 -9.92 -38.07
C VAL A 497 -71.29 -8.51 -38.13
N ALA A 498 -71.27 -7.84 -36.99
CA ALA A 498 -70.51 -6.62 -36.80
C ALA A 498 -69.20 -6.95 -36.08
N GLU A 499 -68.10 -6.91 -36.81
CA GLU A 499 -66.76 -7.23 -36.30
C GLU A 499 -66.34 -6.22 -35.22
N GLY A 500 -65.78 -6.74 -34.12
CA GLY A 500 -65.03 -5.92 -33.19
C GLY A 500 -63.75 -5.38 -33.81
N GLY A 501 -63.23 -4.30 -33.24
CA GLY A 501 -61.95 -3.76 -33.63
C GLY A 501 -60.80 -4.68 -33.22
N LEU A 502 -59.79 -4.82 -34.08
CA LEU A 502 -58.51 -5.41 -33.71
C LEU A 502 -57.80 -4.59 -32.61
N GLY A 503 -57.02 -5.26 -31.76
CA GLY A 503 -56.15 -4.61 -30.79
C GLY A 503 -54.91 -4.00 -31.43
N GLY A 504 -54.25 -3.07 -30.75
CA GLY A 504 -53.08 -2.36 -31.23
C GLY A 504 -51.78 -3.13 -31.06
N HIS A 505 -50.69 -2.56 -31.55
CA HIS A 505 -49.32 -2.98 -31.29
C HIS A 505 -48.51 -1.80 -30.80
N SER A 506 -47.57 -2.04 -29.90
CA SER A 506 -46.61 -1.03 -29.49
C SER A 506 -45.27 -1.68 -29.21
N LYS A 507 -44.20 -0.99 -29.62
CA LYS A 507 -42.83 -1.43 -29.45
C LYS A 507 -41.97 -0.26 -28.99
N GLY A 508 -41.05 -0.52 -28.08
CA GLY A 508 -40.07 0.48 -27.66
C GLY A 508 -38.91 -0.16 -26.91
N TYR A 509 -37.91 0.65 -26.58
CA TYR A 509 -36.69 0.17 -25.95
C TYR A 509 -36.44 0.93 -24.66
N LYS A 510 -35.85 0.26 -23.67
CA LYS A 510 -35.41 0.90 -22.43
C LYS A 510 -34.14 0.26 -21.90
N LYS A 511 -33.27 1.10 -21.35
CA LYS A 511 -32.15 0.64 -20.53
C LYS A 511 -32.70 0.15 -19.19
N MET A 512 -32.43 -1.11 -18.86
CA MET A 512 -32.85 -1.74 -17.62
C MET A 512 -31.62 -2.23 -16.86
N LYS A 513 -31.70 -2.22 -15.54
CA LYS A 513 -30.68 -2.79 -14.67
C LYS A 513 -31.10 -4.17 -14.20
N LYS A 514 -30.12 -5.04 -13.99
CA LYS A 514 -30.30 -6.32 -13.33
C LYS A 514 -31.08 -6.13 -12.03
N ASP A 515 -31.96 -7.09 -11.76
CA ASP A 515 -32.82 -7.16 -10.58
C ASP A 515 -33.94 -6.09 -10.52
N GLU A 516 -34.04 -5.17 -11.50
CA GLU A 516 -35.24 -4.36 -11.67
C GLU A 516 -36.45 -5.26 -11.99
N VAL A 517 -37.64 -4.86 -11.53
CA VAL A 517 -38.86 -5.64 -11.70
C VAL A 517 -39.85 -4.87 -12.56
N VAL A 518 -40.43 -5.57 -13.53
CA VAL A 518 -41.55 -5.11 -14.34
C VAL A 518 -42.71 -6.08 -14.26
N TYR A 519 -43.91 -5.58 -14.50
CA TYR A 519 -45.15 -6.32 -14.49
C TYR A 519 -45.77 -6.23 -15.88
N VAL A 520 -46.01 -7.38 -16.49
CA VAL A 520 -46.57 -7.52 -17.84
C VAL A 520 -48.02 -7.95 -17.70
N TYR A 521 -48.97 -7.14 -18.14
CA TYR A 521 -50.38 -7.47 -18.13
C TYR A 521 -50.91 -7.50 -19.57
N ASN A 522 -51.23 -8.70 -20.06
CA ASN A 522 -51.82 -8.89 -21.37
C ASN A 522 -53.34 -8.70 -21.35
N GLY A 523 -53.85 -7.89 -22.26
CA GLY A 523 -55.28 -7.62 -22.40
C GLY A 523 -56.05 -8.82 -22.93
N GLY A 524 -57.24 -9.06 -22.39
CA GLY A 524 -58.12 -10.11 -22.90
C GLY A 524 -58.83 -9.70 -24.19
N ALA A 525 -59.09 -10.65 -25.09
CA ALA A 525 -60.12 -10.46 -26.11
C ALA A 525 -61.51 -10.42 -25.45
N ALA A 526 -62.42 -9.64 -26.01
CA ALA A 526 -63.82 -9.68 -25.61
C ALA A 526 -64.51 -10.97 -26.12
N ASN A 527 -65.49 -11.45 -25.34
CA ASN A 527 -66.27 -12.64 -25.69
C ASN A 527 -67.76 -12.29 -25.72
N GLY A 528 -68.29 -12.05 -26.93
CA GLY A 528 -69.63 -11.53 -27.12
C GLY A 528 -69.79 -10.19 -26.40
N THR A 529 -70.72 -10.09 -25.46
CA THR A 529 -70.95 -8.91 -24.61
C THR A 529 -69.95 -8.80 -23.45
N SER A 530 -69.20 -9.85 -23.14
CA SER A 530 -68.24 -9.82 -22.03
C SER A 530 -66.99 -9.02 -22.42
N PRO A 531 -66.53 -8.08 -21.57
CA PRO A 531 -65.35 -7.29 -21.87
C PRO A 531 -64.07 -8.12 -21.84
N GLY A 532 -63.07 -7.68 -22.59
CA GLY A 532 -61.69 -8.09 -22.42
C GLY A 532 -61.13 -7.59 -21.10
N THR A 533 -60.34 -8.43 -20.42
CA THR A 533 -59.68 -8.08 -19.15
C THR A 533 -58.66 -6.96 -19.34
N ASN A 534 -58.39 -6.16 -18.30
CA ASN A 534 -57.50 -5.00 -18.31
C ASN A 534 -57.96 -3.83 -19.21
N GLY A 535 -59.18 -3.35 -19.01
CA GLY A 535 -59.62 -2.07 -19.57
C GLY A 535 -60.85 -2.09 -20.47
N GLY A 536 -61.31 -3.27 -20.91
CA GLY A 536 -62.42 -3.38 -21.86
C GLY A 536 -63.77 -3.01 -21.27
N GLY A 537 -64.60 -2.29 -22.04
CA GLY A 537 -65.98 -1.98 -21.71
C GLY A 537 -66.92 -3.15 -22.02
N GLY A 538 -67.96 -3.34 -21.21
CA GLY A 538 -69.00 -4.34 -21.46
C GLY A 538 -69.89 -3.97 -22.64
N GLY A 539 -70.49 -4.98 -23.28
CA GLY A 539 -71.56 -4.79 -24.25
C GLY A 539 -72.91 -5.23 -23.68
N SER A 540 -74.00 -4.80 -24.30
CA SER A 540 -75.36 -5.23 -23.98
C SER A 540 -76.25 -5.25 -25.21
N ASN A 541 -77.31 -6.05 -25.16
CA ASN A 541 -78.29 -6.18 -26.24
C ASN A 541 -79.63 -5.61 -25.81
N TYR A 542 -80.33 -4.95 -26.73
CA TYR A 542 -81.71 -4.50 -26.56
C TYR A 542 -82.57 -5.04 -27.71
N ALA A 543 -82.96 -6.31 -27.56
CA ALA A 543 -83.65 -7.07 -28.61
C ALA A 543 -84.99 -6.43 -29.04
N SER A 544 -85.73 -5.81 -28.12
CA SER A 544 -86.99 -5.09 -28.44
C SER A 544 -86.76 -3.92 -29.39
N GLY A 545 -85.59 -3.28 -29.33
CA GLY A 545 -85.16 -2.25 -30.29
C GLY A 545 -84.38 -2.81 -31.48
N LYS A 546 -84.18 -4.13 -31.58
CA LYS A 546 -83.32 -4.81 -32.57
C LYS A 546 -81.87 -4.29 -32.56
N GLN A 547 -81.36 -4.02 -31.37
CA GLN A 547 -80.02 -3.49 -31.17
C GLN A 547 -79.15 -4.51 -30.45
N TYR A 548 -77.92 -4.71 -30.93
CA TYR A 548 -76.98 -5.68 -30.39
C TYR A 548 -75.60 -5.05 -30.27
N GLY A 549 -74.92 -5.30 -29.16
CA GLY A 549 -73.59 -4.76 -28.90
C GLY A 549 -72.66 -5.81 -28.33
N ALA A 550 -71.36 -5.62 -28.53
CA ALA A 550 -70.32 -6.50 -28.05
C ALA A 550 -69.37 -5.78 -27.09
N GLY A 551 -68.62 -6.53 -26.28
CA GLY A 551 -67.61 -6.00 -25.38
C GLY A 551 -66.38 -5.49 -26.14
N GLY A 552 -65.67 -4.54 -25.55
CA GLY A 552 -64.36 -4.10 -26.02
C GLY A 552 -63.22 -4.96 -25.47
N GLY A 553 -62.14 -5.04 -26.22
CA GLY A 553 -60.91 -5.73 -25.86
C GLY A 553 -60.10 -4.98 -24.81
N GLY A 554 -59.27 -5.72 -24.09
CA GLY A 554 -58.36 -5.21 -23.07
C GLY A 554 -57.09 -4.58 -23.64
N SER A 555 -56.50 -3.67 -22.87
CA SER A 555 -55.16 -3.17 -23.17
C SER A 555 -54.08 -4.16 -22.69
N THR A 556 -52.94 -4.17 -23.37
CA THR A 556 -51.73 -4.83 -22.88
C THR A 556 -50.74 -3.77 -22.43
N HIS A 557 -50.14 -3.90 -21.26
CA HIS A 557 -49.15 -2.95 -20.78
C HIS A 557 -48.00 -3.61 -20.03
N VAL A 558 -46.87 -2.89 -19.97
CA VAL A 558 -45.76 -3.19 -19.07
C VAL A 558 -45.54 -2.00 -18.14
N ALA A 559 -45.33 -2.25 -16.86
CA ALA A 559 -45.11 -1.21 -15.85
C ALA A 559 -44.11 -1.65 -14.77
N THR A 560 -43.54 -0.70 -14.05
CA THR A 560 -42.67 -0.94 -12.87
C THR A 560 -43.46 -1.14 -11.58
N ARG A 561 -44.80 -1.12 -11.66
CA ARG A 561 -45.72 -1.35 -10.54
C ARG A 561 -46.78 -2.38 -10.94
N SER A 562 -47.17 -3.22 -10.00
CA SER A 562 -48.18 -4.27 -10.21
C SER A 562 -49.59 -3.70 -10.36
N GLY A 563 -50.44 -4.41 -11.11
CA GLY A 563 -51.88 -4.18 -11.16
C GLY A 563 -52.44 -3.99 -12.56
N ALA A 564 -53.76 -3.92 -12.66
CA ALA A 564 -54.45 -3.54 -13.90
C ALA A 564 -54.40 -2.02 -14.09
N LEU A 565 -54.46 -1.60 -15.35
CA LEU A 565 -54.46 -0.19 -15.74
C LEU A 565 -55.84 0.45 -15.49
N GLY A 566 -55.87 1.60 -14.82
CA GLY A 566 -57.08 2.41 -14.63
C GLY A 566 -57.96 2.02 -13.43
N TYR A 567 -57.58 1.01 -12.64
CA TYR A 567 -58.40 0.55 -11.52
C TYR A 567 -58.25 1.48 -10.31
N GLY A 568 -59.37 1.98 -9.78
CA GLY A 568 -59.40 3.00 -8.72
C GLY A 568 -59.03 2.54 -7.30
N ASN A 569 -58.34 1.41 -7.13
CA ASN A 569 -57.86 0.98 -5.82
C ASN A 569 -56.44 1.51 -5.56
N SER A 570 -56.08 1.70 -4.29
CA SER A 570 -54.77 2.19 -3.86
C SER A 570 -53.60 1.23 -4.21
N SER A 571 -53.92 -0.01 -4.58
CA SER A 571 -52.96 -1.08 -4.86
C SER A 571 -52.67 -1.27 -6.36
N GLY A 572 -53.38 -0.59 -7.26
CA GLY A 572 -53.28 -0.72 -8.72
C GLY A 572 -52.62 0.46 -9.43
N LEU A 573 -52.53 0.37 -10.76
CA LEU A 573 -52.06 1.44 -11.63
C LEU A 573 -53.21 2.39 -11.98
N ASN A 574 -53.10 3.64 -11.55
CA ASN A 574 -54.10 4.68 -11.75
C ASN A 574 -53.43 5.97 -12.24
N TYR A 575 -54.23 7.00 -12.51
CA TYR A 575 -53.72 8.22 -13.12
C TYR A 575 -52.62 8.93 -12.30
N THR A 576 -52.64 8.78 -10.97
CA THR A 576 -51.67 9.45 -10.08
C THR A 576 -50.29 8.80 -10.07
N ASN A 577 -50.19 7.52 -10.43
CA ASN A 577 -48.93 6.76 -10.50
C ASN A 577 -48.60 6.29 -11.93
N ARG A 578 -49.14 6.99 -12.92
CA ARG A 578 -49.06 6.64 -14.34
C ARG A 578 -47.64 6.64 -14.89
N GLU A 579 -46.71 7.35 -14.24
CA GLU A 579 -45.29 7.34 -14.54
C GLU A 579 -44.63 5.97 -14.36
N CYS A 580 -45.26 5.04 -13.64
CA CYS A 580 -44.80 3.66 -13.55
C CYS A 580 -45.06 2.86 -14.85
N VAL A 581 -45.91 3.34 -15.76
CA VAL A 581 -46.24 2.64 -17.01
C VAL A 581 -45.13 2.88 -18.04
N LEU A 582 -44.64 1.80 -18.64
CA LEU A 582 -43.59 1.84 -19.66
C LEU A 582 -44.18 1.92 -21.06
N ILE A 583 -45.12 1.03 -21.37
CA ILE A 583 -45.70 0.89 -22.71
C ILE A 583 -47.11 0.33 -22.62
N VAL A 584 -48.00 0.73 -23.54
CA VAL A 584 -49.37 0.23 -23.66
C VAL A 584 -49.71 0.00 -25.14
N ALA A 585 -50.29 -1.16 -25.45
CA ALA A 585 -51.06 -1.39 -26.68
C ALA A 585 -52.56 -1.41 -26.36
N GLY A 586 -53.33 -0.53 -27.00
CA GLY A 586 -54.78 -0.40 -26.77
C GLY A 586 -55.58 -1.59 -27.30
N GLY A 587 -56.67 -1.94 -26.64
CA GLY A 587 -57.65 -2.93 -27.09
C GLY A 587 -58.66 -2.34 -28.08
N GLY A 588 -59.24 -3.18 -28.92
CA GLY A 588 -60.25 -2.76 -29.90
C GLY A 588 -61.66 -2.63 -29.31
N GLY A 589 -62.50 -1.77 -29.89
CA GLY A 589 -63.90 -1.60 -29.48
C GLY A 589 -64.81 -2.73 -29.96
N GLY A 590 -65.93 -2.96 -29.28
CA GLY A 590 -66.93 -3.95 -29.67
C GLY A 590 -67.74 -3.54 -30.90
N GLY A 591 -68.10 -4.50 -31.74
CA GLY A 591 -69.03 -4.29 -32.85
C GLY A 591 -70.46 -4.01 -32.37
N GLY A 592 -71.24 -3.32 -33.18
CA GLY A 592 -72.64 -2.98 -32.92
C GLY A 592 -73.54 -3.24 -34.13
N ILE A 593 -74.81 -3.60 -33.87
CA ILE A 593 -75.85 -3.73 -34.89
C ILE A 593 -77.08 -2.94 -34.46
N ASP A 594 -77.56 -2.02 -35.29
CA ASP A 594 -78.82 -1.28 -35.08
C ASP A 594 -79.82 -1.58 -36.20
N ASN A 595 -80.91 -2.30 -35.87
CA ASN A 595 -81.99 -2.61 -36.80
C ASN A 595 -81.52 -3.13 -38.18
N GLY A 596 -80.44 -3.91 -38.20
CA GLY A 596 -79.84 -4.50 -39.39
C GLY A 596 -78.63 -3.75 -39.97
N ALA A 597 -78.35 -2.52 -39.52
CA ALA A 597 -77.12 -1.80 -39.88
C ALA A 597 -75.92 -2.38 -39.12
N ILE A 598 -74.79 -2.58 -39.81
CA ILE A 598 -73.56 -3.15 -39.25
C ILE A 598 -72.58 -2.03 -38.91
N HIS A 599 -72.21 -1.94 -37.63
CA HIS A 599 -71.23 -0.99 -37.13
C HIS A 599 -69.99 -1.74 -36.63
N LYS A 600 -68.88 -1.67 -37.38
CA LYS A 600 -67.60 -2.24 -36.95
C LYS A 600 -67.00 -1.46 -35.78
N GLY A 601 -66.41 -2.17 -34.83
CA GLY A 601 -65.69 -1.60 -33.70
C GLY A 601 -64.41 -0.88 -34.13
N GLY A 602 -64.04 0.17 -33.39
CA GLY A 602 -62.81 0.92 -33.63
C GLY A 602 -61.57 0.14 -33.22
N HIS A 603 -60.50 0.21 -34.03
CA HIS A 603 -59.24 -0.47 -33.74
C HIS A 603 -58.50 0.14 -32.53
N GLY A 604 -57.95 -0.67 -31.64
CA GLY A 604 -57.11 -0.21 -30.54
C GLY A 604 -55.67 0.07 -31.00
N GLY A 605 -54.94 0.90 -30.26
CA GLY A 605 -53.54 1.26 -30.53
C GLY A 605 -53.35 2.66 -31.13
N GLY A 606 -52.11 3.02 -31.44
CA GLY A 606 -51.76 4.35 -31.95
C GLY A 606 -51.84 5.46 -30.90
N GLU A 607 -51.40 6.67 -31.26
CA GLU A 607 -51.60 7.86 -30.43
C GLU A 607 -53.09 8.13 -30.14
N ARG A 608 -53.95 7.68 -31.07
CA ARG A 608 -55.39 7.69 -30.95
C ARG A 608 -55.96 6.38 -31.50
N GLY A 609 -56.81 5.74 -30.70
CA GLY A 609 -57.58 4.58 -31.15
C GLY A 609 -58.57 4.94 -32.25
N GLY A 610 -58.93 3.97 -33.08
CA GLY A 610 -59.94 4.13 -34.11
C GLY A 610 -61.30 4.47 -33.52
N ASP A 611 -61.99 5.43 -34.14
CA ASP A 611 -63.38 5.72 -33.80
C ASP A 611 -64.26 4.51 -34.16
N GLY A 612 -65.31 4.27 -33.38
CA GLY A 612 -66.37 3.35 -33.78
C GLY A 612 -67.08 3.89 -35.02
N SER A 613 -67.48 3.01 -35.94
CA SER A 613 -68.25 3.41 -37.13
C SER A 613 -69.57 4.13 -36.82
N GLY A 614 -70.07 4.01 -35.59
CA GLY A 614 -71.20 4.77 -35.07
C GLY A 614 -70.89 6.14 -34.47
N GLY A 615 -69.65 6.62 -34.59
CA GLY A 615 -69.22 7.93 -34.09
C GLY A 615 -68.69 7.94 -32.66
N ALA A 616 -68.57 6.79 -31.99
CA ALA A 616 -67.88 6.70 -30.70
C ALA A 616 -66.41 7.10 -30.88
N LEU A 617 -65.93 8.03 -30.04
CA LEU A 617 -64.57 8.55 -30.17
C LEU A 617 -63.55 7.58 -29.56
N GLY A 618 -62.49 7.29 -30.31
CA GLY A 618 -61.34 6.51 -29.86
C GLY A 618 -60.58 7.19 -28.72
N GLY A 619 -59.92 6.37 -27.91
CA GLY A 619 -59.05 6.82 -26.83
C GLY A 619 -57.91 7.68 -27.39
N ARG A 620 -57.43 8.65 -26.62
CA ARG A 620 -56.36 9.59 -27.00
C ARG A 620 -55.18 9.47 -26.04
N GLN A 621 -54.07 10.16 -26.31
CA GLN A 621 -52.98 10.31 -25.32
C GLN A 621 -53.37 11.12 -24.06
N ILE A 622 -54.59 11.67 -24.03
CA ILE A 622 -55.13 12.53 -22.98
C ILE A 622 -56.58 12.16 -22.68
N SER A 623 -57.09 12.66 -21.56
CA SER A 623 -58.47 12.42 -21.16
C SER A 623 -59.51 12.95 -22.16
N THR A 624 -60.62 12.24 -22.23
CA THR A 624 -61.83 12.60 -23.00
C THR A 624 -62.88 13.34 -22.16
N GLY A 625 -62.65 13.53 -20.86
CA GLY A 625 -63.57 14.19 -19.94
C GLY A 625 -63.02 15.48 -19.32
N SER A 626 -63.77 16.05 -18.37
CA SER A 626 -63.35 17.24 -17.62
C SER A 626 -62.28 16.96 -16.57
N SER A 627 -62.18 15.72 -16.07
CA SER A 627 -61.12 15.28 -15.17
C SER A 627 -59.94 14.74 -15.99
N PRO A 628 -58.67 15.05 -15.63
CA PRO A 628 -57.51 14.52 -16.34
C PRO A 628 -57.37 13.00 -16.27
N SER A 629 -58.06 12.35 -15.33
CA SER A 629 -58.08 10.89 -15.15
C SER A 629 -59.21 10.18 -15.89
N THR A 630 -60.17 10.90 -16.49
CA THR A 630 -61.33 10.26 -17.13
C THR A 630 -60.85 9.33 -18.24
N ASN A 631 -61.32 8.09 -18.21
CA ASN A 631 -60.99 6.97 -19.10
C ASN A 631 -59.53 6.51 -19.08
N PHE A 632 -58.72 6.89 -18.09
CA PHE A 632 -57.36 6.34 -17.97
C PHE A 632 -57.43 4.82 -17.75
N GLY A 633 -56.79 4.04 -18.62
CA GLY A 633 -56.73 2.58 -18.51
C GLY A 633 -57.98 1.80 -18.93
N TYR A 634 -59.17 2.33 -18.62
CA TYR A 634 -60.44 1.62 -18.73
C TYR A 634 -61.47 2.41 -19.57
N ALA A 635 -62.19 1.70 -20.43
CA ALA A 635 -63.27 2.26 -21.24
C ALA A 635 -64.50 2.60 -20.38
N PRO A 636 -65.18 3.73 -20.61
CA PRO A 636 -66.39 4.05 -19.86
C PRO A 636 -67.50 3.03 -20.16
N THR A 637 -68.48 2.93 -19.26
CA THR A 637 -69.66 2.07 -19.39
C THR A 637 -70.95 2.85 -19.20
N TYR A 638 -72.05 2.39 -19.80
CA TYR A 638 -73.37 3.02 -19.73
C TYR A 638 -74.41 2.07 -19.13
N SER A 639 -74.90 2.39 -17.93
CA SER A 639 -75.80 1.49 -17.16
C SER A 639 -77.29 1.85 -17.31
N TYR A 640 -77.91 1.57 -18.46
CA TYR A 640 -79.37 1.68 -18.65
C TYR A 640 -79.97 0.49 -19.41
N SER A 641 -81.18 0.06 -19.04
CA SER A 641 -81.81 -1.18 -19.53
C SER A 641 -82.64 -1.04 -20.81
N ASN A 642 -82.70 0.14 -21.43
CA ASN A 642 -83.61 0.46 -22.54
C ASN A 642 -82.89 0.72 -23.88
N THR A 643 -81.59 0.43 -23.97
CA THR A 643 -80.77 0.58 -25.17
C THR A 643 -79.66 -0.46 -25.17
N ALA A 644 -79.17 -0.84 -26.36
CA ALA A 644 -77.92 -1.61 -26.46
C ALA A 644 -76.70 -0.71 -26.25
N GLU A 645 -75.60 -1.33 -25.83
CA GLU A 645 -74.28 -0.74 -25.66
C GLU A 645 -73.22 -1.62 -26.31
N SER A 646 -72.28 -1.01 -27.04
CA SER A 646 -71.06 -1.67 -27.48
C SER A 646 -69.87 -1.10 -26.71
N GLY A 647 -69.11 -1.94 -26.04
CA GLY A 647 -68.04 -1.53 -25.15
C GLY A 647 -66.83 -0.95 -25.90
N GLY A 648 -66.25 0.12 -25.37
CA GLY A 648 -64.98 0.63 -25.86
C GLY A 648 -63.79 -0.26 -25.46
N GLY A 649 -62.70 -0.20 -26.22
CA GLY A 649 -61.46 -0.91 -25.89
C GLY A 649 -60.64 -0.20 -24.81
N GLY A 650 -59.96 -0.97 -23.96
CA GLY A 650 -59.02 -0.42 -22.97
C GLY A 650 -57.80 0.20 -23.64
N GLY A 651 -57.06 1.08 -22.94
CA GLY A 651 -55.87 1.72 -23.50
C GLY A 651 -55.20 2.64 -22.50
N TRP A 652 -54.17 3.37 -22.92
CA TRP A 652 -53.63 4.46 -22.09
C TRP A 652 -54.76 5.41 -21.67
N PHE A 653 -55.60 5.76 -22.63
CA PHE A 653 -57.00 6.07 -22.38
C PHE A 653 -57.91 5.14 -23.19
N GLY A 654 -58.98 4.67 -22.54
CA GLY A 654 -59.98 3.80 -23.15
C GLY A 654 -60.83 4.52 -24.20
N GLY A 655 -61.21 3.77 -25.24
CA GLY A 655 -62.18 4.21 -26.24
C GLY A 655 -63.58 4.33 -25.65
N ASN A 656 -64.43 5.18 -26.22
CA ASN A 656 -65.80 5.34 -25.74
C ASN A 656 -66.72 4.21 -26.19
N TYR A 657 -67.81 4.01 -25.44
CA TYR A 657 -68.87 3.07 -25.80
C TYR A 657 -69.74 3.62 -26.95
N GLY A 658 -70.36 2.73 -27.72
CA GLY A 658 -71.43 3.03 -28.66
C GLY A 658 -72.79 2.74 -28.03
N LEU A 659 -73.81 3.55 -28.31
CA LEU A 659 -75.19 3.32 -27.84
C LEU A 659 -76.13 3.02 -28.99
N ARG A 660 -77.28 2.43 -28.68
CA ARG A 660 -78.37 2.19 -29.64
C ARG A 660 -77.95 1.28 -30.81
N GLY A 661 -77.08 0.32 -30.55
CA GLY A 661 -76.55 -0.58 -31.58
C GLY A 661 -75.36 -0.02 -32.36
N GLU A 662 -74.88 1.18 -32.00
CA GLU A 662 -73.62 1.71 -32.52
C GLU A 662 -72.41 0.98 -31.91
N SER A 663 -71.27 1.02 -32.61
CA SER A 663 -70.07 0.33 -32.18
C SER A 663 -69.21 1.12 -31.18
N GLY A 664 -68.46 0.40 -30.36
CA GLY A 664 -67.47 0.97 -29.45
C GLY A 664 -66.19 1.36 -30.19
N ALA A 665 -65.45 2.31 -29.62
CA ALA A 665 -64.19 2.79 -30.16
C ALA A 665 -62.98 2.05 -29.54
N GLY A 666 -61.84 2.07 -30.21
CA GLY A 666 -60.60 1.49 -29.68
C GLY A 666 -59.91 2.39 -28.66
N GLY A 667 -59.18 1.78 -27.72
CA GLY A 667 -58.32 2.52 -26.79
C GLY A 667 -56.98 2.90 -27.43
N SER A 668 -56.30 3.93 -26.91
CA SER A 668 -55.00 4.36 -27.42
C SER A 668 -53.84 3.49 -26.90
N GLY A 669 -52.73 3.46 -27.63
CA GLY A 669 -51.44 3.01 -27.12
C GLY A 669 -50.73 4.09 -26.30
N TYR A 670 -49.51 3.79 -25.84
CA TYR A 670 -48.62 4.73 -25.15
C TYR A 670 -47.18 4.19 -25.18
N VAL A 671 -46.21 5.05 -25.49
CA VAL A 671 -44.80 4.68 -25.60
C VAL A 671 -43.83 5.64 -24.90
N ASP A 672 -44.31 6.71 -24.24
CA ASP A 672 -43.39 7.71 -23.67
C ASP A 672 -42.56 7.16 -22.49
N GLY A 673 -43.05 6.12 -21.80
CA GLY A 673 -42.29 5.42 -20.77
C GLY A 673 -41.09 4.64 -21.31
N VAL A 674 -41.02 4.46 -22.64
CA VAL A 674 -39.94 3.86 -23.44
C VAL A 674 -39.54 4.78 -24.61
N ALA A 675 -39.47 6.10 -24.34
CA ALA A 675 -39.18 7.11 -25.35
C ALA A 675 -37.92 6.82 -26.18
N PRO A 676 -37.89 7.21 -27.48
CA PRO A 676 -36.75 6.92 -28.36
C PRO A 676 -35.43 7.50 -27.84
N PHE A 677 -34.33 6.78 -28.05
CA PHE A 677 -32.99 7.24 -27.69
C PHE A 677 -31.91 6.73 -28.65
N THR A 678 -30.72 7.33 -28.58
CA THR A 678 -29.54 6.88 -29.32
C THR A 678 -28.50 6.32 -28.36
N HIS A 679 -27.95 5.14 -28.65
CA HIS A 679 -26.85 4.54 -27.90
C HIS A 679 -25.80 4.00 -28.87
N ASN A 680 -24.53 4.34 -28.65
CA ASN A 680 -23.40 3.97 -29.52
C ASN A 680 -23.64 4.25 -31.01
N GLY A 681 -24.29 5.38 -31.32
CA GLY A 681 -24.61 5.78 -32.69
C GLY A 681 -25.80 5.05 -33.33
N LYS A 682 -26.42 4.08 -32.63
CA LYS A 682 -27.62 3.36 -33.07
C LYS A 682 -28.87 4.01 -32.47
N TYR A 683 -29.87 4.28 -33.31
CA TYR A 683 -31.16 4.85 -32.92
C TYR A 683 -32.16 3.75 -32.54
N TYR A 684 -32.83 3.92 -31.41
CA TYR A 684 -33.85 3.01 -30.88
C TYR A 684 -35.22 3.71 -30.92
N PRO A 685 -36.11 3.34 -31.86
CA PRO A 685 -37.41 3.98 -32.01
C PRO A 685 -38.42 3.49 -30.97
N ALA A 686 -39.47 4.27 -30.76
CA ALA A 686 -40.65 3.86 -30.03
C ALA A 686 -41.87 4.11 -30.92
N GLU A 687 -42.73 3.12 -31.07
CA GLU A 687 -43.80 3.12 -32.05
C GLU A 687 -45.07 2.45 -31.51
N THR A 688 -46.22 2.99 -31.91
CA THR A 688 -47.54 2.47 -31.57
C THR A 688 -48.44 2.56 -32.79
N GLU A 689 -49.09 1.45 -33.12
CA GLU A 689 -49.93 1.31 -34.30
C GLU A 689 -51.28 0.69 -33.94
N ALA A 690 -52.31 1.07 -34.68
CA ALA A 690 -53.67 0.62 -34.43
C ALA A 690 -54.03 -0.58 -35.31
N GLY A 691 -54.80 -1.51 -34.76
CA GLY A 691 -55.52 -2.51 -35.54
C GLY A 691 -54.68 -3.67 -36.08
N VAL A 692 -53.84 -4.26 -35.24
CA VAL A 692 -52.85 -5.26 -35.62
C VAL A 692 -53.20 -6.67 -35.12
N ASN A 693 -53.78 -6.79 -33.93
CA ASN A 693 -53.93 -8.07 -33.25
C ASN A 693 -55.39 -8.53 -33.16
N GLU A 694 -55.62 -9.77 -33.59
CA GLU A 694 -56.87 -10.51 -33.36
C GLU A 694 -56.67 -11.51 -32.21
N GLY A 695 -57.64 -11.59 -31.30
CA GLY A 695 -57.56 -12.46 -30.13
C GLY A 695 -56.95 -11.78 -28.90
N HIS A 696 -56.43 -12.59 -27.97
CA HIS A 696 -55.84 -12.07 -26.74
C HIS A 696 -54.57 -11.27 -27.04
N GLY A 697 -54.27 -10.32 -26.16
CA GLY A 697 -52.99 -9.64 -26.15
C GLY A 697 -51.84 -10.58 -25.80
N ARG A 698 -50.64 -10.20 -26.22
CA ARG A 698 -49.38 -10.89 -25.93
C ARG A 698 -48.27 -9.87 -25.72
N ALA A 699 -47.16 -10.29 -25.13
CA ALA A 699 -46.00 -9.44 -24.95
C ALA A 699 -44.70 -10.23 -25.05
N PHE A 700 -43.66 -9.58 -25.59
CA PHE A 700 -42.29 -10.06 -25.56
C PHE A 700 -41.39 -9.04 -24.89
N ILE A 701 -40.42 -9.53 -24.14
CA ILE A 701 -39.28 -8.73 -23.68
C ILE A 701 -38.01 -9.37 -24.26
N ARG A 702 -37.22 -8.61 -25.01
CA ARG A 702 -36.00 -9.10 -25.64
C ARG A 702 -34.76 -8.35 -25.18
N TYR A 703 -33.71 -9.07 -24.84
CA TYR A 703 -32.39 -8.47 -24.62
C TYR A 703 -31.75 -8.13 -25.97
N VAL A 704 -31.44 -6.86 -26.19
CA VAL A 704 -30.87 -6.37 -27.44
C VAL A 704 -29.35 -6.30 -27.37
N GLU A 705 -28.82 -5.53 -26.43
CA GLU A 705 -27.37 -5.36 -26.23
C GLU A 705 -27.04 -4.78 -24.85
N CYS A 706 -25.75 -4.77 -24.50
CA CYS A 706 -25.25 -4.20 -23.25
C CYS A 706 -25.42 -2.67 -23.26
N ALA A 707 -25.84 -2.06 -22.15
CA ALA A 707 -26.25 -0.64 -22.08
C ALA A 707 -25.27 0.31 -21.42
#